data_AF-A0A0Q5IY87-F1
#
_entry.id   AF-A0A0Q5IY87-F1
#
_cell.length_a   1.000
_cell.length_b   1.000
_cell.length_c   1.000
_cell.angle_alpha   90.00
_cell.angle_beta   90.00
_cell.angle_gamma   90.00
#
_symmetry.space_group_name_H-M   'P 1'
#
loop_
_entity.id
_entity.type
_entity.pdbx_description
1 polymer ?
#
loop_
_entity_poly.entity_id
_entity_poly.type
_entity_poly.pdbx_seq_one_letter_code
_entity_poly.pdbx_strand_id
1 'polypeptide(L)'
;MSAQPVNPDVPPDHVTVEIDGQSLVVPKGSMIIQAADKAGIPIPRFCYHEKLPIAANCRMCLVDVEKSPKPSPACATPVMDGMKIATRSEKALKYQRSVMEFLLINHPLDCPICDQGGECELQDVSLGYGRSVSRFNERKRVVQDEDIGPLVATEMTRCIQCTRCVRFTADIAGTYELGGMYRGENLQIGTYDGKPLTTEISGNVIDVCPVGALTNKVFQFRARPWELMARESLGYHDAMGSNLFLHVRRGEVLRTVPRENEAVNECWLSDRDRYSHQGLYAEDRAGKPLKKVNGEWTEVSWTEGLAAATQILRDNAGDQLGVLVHPSTSNEEGALLARLAEGLGSGNLDHRLLNRDFSDAAVAEAFATPLAEIEQADVVVLFGTNVRHELPLLHARLRKAHIQNRTQIHSVNPVDFDFAFTQASRAVVAPSQLASALDDAALRDAVKGATRAVIVVGALAENHPQAAALRAAARNFAAATGASLCRIPQGANAVGLVSQGVLPTARDVAGMLAQPRQAYVLYGIEPGLDFADAAAARSALAGAKVVAFSQFACASTRDVADVILPIGALPEIDASLTNLDGRVQTARAAGRLPVEAREGWRVLRALGGELGLAGFEFIDLVGLRAGMQNRDVRPVASAQPQATSDGLEVAATAAIYRTDAVVRRAAALQSHPLNIAPCVAMHPEQAAQLQIADGQMVKVGTDAGKATLPVVLDKRVAPGTVWIESGHGATAPLGAGRVTVVAA
;
A
#
# COMPACT_ATOMS: atom_id res chain seq x y z
N MET A 1 -16.73 -45.79 10.37
CA MET A 1 -15.89 -45.27 11.47
C MET A 1 -14.92 -46.38 11.88
N SER A 2 -13.87 -46.62 11.11
CA SER A 2 -12.82 -47.56 11.55
C SER A 2 -11.91 -46.79 12.50
N ALA A 3 -11.79 -47.27 13.74
CA ALA A 3 -10.79 -46.79 14.69
C ALA A 3 -9.40 -46.99 14.07
N GLN A 4 -8.81 -45.93 13.53
CA GLN A 4 -7.41 -45.94 13.13
C GLN A 4 -6.57 -45.95 14.41
N PRO A 5 -5.50 -46.76 14.48
CA PRO A 5 -4.58 -46.69 15.59
C PRO A 5 -4.00 -45.28 15.65
N VAL A 6 -4.15 -44.62 16.80
CA VAL A 6 -3.54 -43.31 17.06
C VAL A 6 -2.23 -43.61 17.77
N ASN A 7 -1.11 -43.15 17.24
CA ASN A 7 0.16 -43.24 17.92
C ASN A 7 0.08 -42.42 19.25
N PRO A 8 0.20 -43.06 20.43
CA PRO A 8 0.00 -42.39 21.72
C PRO A 8 1.11 -41.37 22.06
N ASP A 9 2.23 -41.41 21.33
CA ASP A 9 3.40 -40.55 21.57
C ASP A 9 3.35 -39.22 20.79
N VAL A 10 2.24 -38.91 20.11
CA VAL A 10 2.07 -37.76 19.23
C VAL A 10 0.82 -36.98 19.67
N PRO A 11 0.79 -35.64 19.60
CA PRO A 11 -0.40 -34.88 19.94
C PRO A 11 -1.65 -35.39 19.18
N PRO A 12 -2.86 -35.36 19.78
CA PRO A 12 -4.07 -35.99 19.21
C PRO A 12 -4.48 -35.46 17.82
N ASP A 13 -4.00 -34.27 17.48
CA ASP A 13 -4.23 -33.54 16.24
C ASP A 13 -3.10 -33.73 15.21
N HIS A 14 -2.15 -34.65 15.46
CA HIS A 14 -1.02 -34.94 14.58
C HIS A 14 -1.00 -36.39 14.10
N VAL A 15 -0.32 -36.63 12.98
CA VAL A 15 -0.09 -37.96 12.41
C VAL A 15 1.39 -38.13 12.08
N THR A 16 1.88 -39.37 12.17
CA THR A 16 3.23 -39.73 11.74
C THR A 16 3.21 -40.17 10.28
N VAL A 17 4.05 -39.57 9.44
CA VAL A 17 4.24 -39.95 8.03
C VAL A 17 5.71 -40.17 7.73
N GLU A 18 6.02 -41.03 6.77
CA GLU A 18 7.38 -41.27 6.29
C GLU A 18 7.49 -40.74 4.85
N ILE A 19 8.34 -39.73 4.61
CA ILE A 19 8.62 -39.18 3.27
C ILE A 19 10.08 -39.44 2.95
N ASP A 20 10.36 -40.21 1.89
CA ASP A 20 11.71 -40.62 1.46
C ASP A 20 12.56 -41.23 2.59
N GLY A 21 11.92 -42.02 3.47
CA GLY A 21 12.57 -42.65 4.63
C GLY A 21 12.69 -41.75 5.86
N GLN A 22 12.31 -40.48 5.77
CA GLN A 22 12.28 -39.55 6.90
C GLN A 22 10.92 -39.58 7.61
N SER A 23 10.90 -39.95 8.89
CA SER A 23 9.70 -39.89 9.72
C SER A 23 9.42 -38.45 10.16
N LEU A 24 8.19 -38.00 9.94
CA LEU A 24 7.72 -36.65 10.18
C LEU A 24 6.44 -36.69 11.00
N VAL A 25 6.31 -35.75 11.94
CA VAL A 25 5.09 -35.51 12.70
C VAL A 25 4.43 -34.25 12.15
N VAL A 26 3.22 -34.38 11.64
CA VAL A 26 2.51 -33.28 10.96
C VAL A 26 1.07 -33.15 11.42
N PRO A 27 0.49 -31.94 11.40
CA PRO A 27 -0.92 -31.76 11.75
C PRO A 27 -1.82 -32.59 10.83
N LYS A 28 -2.81 -33.25 11.43
CA LYS A 28 -3.81 -34.05 10.73
C LYS A 28 -4.55 -33.18 9.71
N GLY A 29 -4.71 -33.71 8.50
CA GLY A 29 -5.36 -32.98 7.39
C GLY A 29 -4.42 -32.11 6.56
N SER A 30 -3.14 -31.97 6.94
CA SER A 30 -2.13 -31.36 6.06
C SER A 30 -2.00 -32.17 4.77
N MET A 31 -1.72 -31.49 3.66
CA MET A 31 -1.41 -32.15 2.39
C MET A 31 0.02 -32.68 2.41
N ILE A 32 0.30 -33.75 1.65
CA ILE A 32 1.67 -34.29 1.51
C ILE A 32 2.67 -33.19 1.13
N ILE A 33 2.29 -32.27 0.23
CA ILE A 33 3.19 -31.21 -0.23
C ILE A 33 3.57 -30.24 0.90
N GLN A 34 2.64 -29.93 1.81
CA GLN A 34 2.88 -29.06 2.95
C GLN A 34 3.79 -29.75 3.99
N ALA A 35 3.58 -31.05 4.21
CA ALA A 35 4.46 -31.87 5.04
C ALA A 35 5.89 -31.93 4.49
N ALA A 36 6.02 -32.11 3.17
CA ALA A 36 7.31 -32.15 2.49
C ALA A 36 8.03 -30.79 2.54
N ASP A 37 7.33 -29.68 2.30
CA ASP A 37 7.91 -28.32 2.36
C ASP A 37 8.48 -28.01 3.75
N LYS A 38 7.71 -28.31 4.80
CA LYS A 38 8.17 -28.14 6.20
C LYS A 38 9.40 -28.98 6.54
N ALA A 39 9.58 -30.12 5.87
CA ALA A 39 10.73 -31.00 6.03
C ALA A 39 11.90 -30.66 5.09
N GLY A 40 11.76 -29.66 4.21
CA GLY A 40 12.76 -29.32 3.21
C GLY A 40 12.89 -30.36 2.07
N ILE A 41 11.87 -31.19 1.85
CA ILE A 41 11.85 -32.22 0.81
C ILE A 41 11.21 -31.64 -0.46
N PRO A 42 11.98 -31.41 -1.55
CA PRO A 42 11.45 -30.73 -2.72
C PRO A 42 10.56 -31.65 -3.57
N ILE A 43 9.30 -31.22 -3.76
CA ILE A 43 8.37 -31.82 -4.71
C ILE A 43 8.09 -30.82 -5.86
N PRO A 44 8.26 -31.20 -7.14
CA PRO A 44 8.08 -30.29 -8.27
C PRO A 44 6.61 -29.91 -8.44
N ARG A 45 6.33 -28.64 -8.77
CA ARG A 45 4.97 -28.08 -8.78
C ARG A 45 4.85 -26.88 -9.73
N PHE A 46 3.63 -26.61 -10.18
CA PHE A 46 3.31 -25.40 -10.98
C PHE A 46 1.97 -24.76 -10.64
N CYS A 47 0.97 -25.54 -10.23
CA CYS A 47 -0.34 -25.00 -9.87
C CYS A 47 -0.52 -24.84 -8.36
N TYR A 48 0.33 -25.45 -7.54
CA TYR A 48 0.26 -25.27 -6.09
C TYR A 48 0.98 -23.99 -5.70
N HIS A 49 0.34 -23.18 -4.86
CA HIS A 49 0.89 -22.02 -4.18
C HIS A 49 0.30 -22.04 -2.78
N GLU A 50 1.09 -21.81 -1.73
CA GLU A 50 0.66 -21.99 -0.34
C GLU A 50 -0.56 -21.14 0.01
N LYS A 51 -0.59 -19.90 -0.48
CA LYS A 51 -1.67 -18.94 -0.23
C LYS A 51 -2.89 -19.08 -1.15
N LEU A 52 -2.89 -20.00 -2.14
CA LEU A 52 -4.02 -20.18 -3.06
C LEU A 52 -4.75 -21.51 -2.81
N PRO A 53 -6.07 -21.59 -3.04
CA PRO A 53 -6.80 -22.86 -2.92
C PRO A 53 -6.23 -23.96 -3.81
N ILE A 54 -6.27 -25.21 -3.37
CA ILE A 54 -5.69 -26.35 -4.09
C ILE A 54 -6.51 -26.69 -5.35
N ALA A 55 -5.85 -26.80 -6.51
CA ALA A 55 -6.50 -27.15 -7.79
C ALA A 55 -6.06 -28.48 -8.40
N ALA A 56 -4.79 -28.88 -8.20
CA ALA A 56 -4.18 -30.06 -8.82
C ALA A 56 -4.21 -30.12 -10.37
N ASN A 57 -4.26 -28.97 -11.05
CA ASN A 57 -4.29 -28.87 -12.52
C ASN A 57 -3.05 -29.47 -13.23
N CYS A 58 -1.84 -29.14 -12.74
CA CYS A 58 -0.61 -29.46 -13.48
C CYS A 58 -0.16 -30.92 -13.37
N ARG A 59 -0.56 -31.65 -12.31
CA ARG A 59 -0.06 -32.99 -11.98
C ARG A 59 1.47 -33.14 -11.87
N MET A 60 2.22 -32.04 -11.75
CA MET A 60 3.68 -32.11 -11.62
C MET A 60 4.12 -32.70 -10.27
N CYS A 61 3.32 -32.51 -9.21
CA CYS A 61 3.61 -32.97 -7.85
C CYS A 61 3.23 -34.43 -7.56
N LEU A 62 3.18 -35.29 -8.58
CA LEU A 62 2.82 -36.70 -8.40
C LEU A 62 3.92 -37.42 -7.61
N VAL A 63 3.54 -38.07 -6.50
CA VAL A 63 4.42 -38.87 -5.65
C VAL A 63 3.88 -40.29 -5.50
N ASP A 64 4.76 -41.23 -5.17
CA ASP A 64 4.36 -42.63 -4.99
C ASP A 64 3.99 -42.86 -3.53
N VAL A 65 2.73 -43.22 -3.30
CA VAL A 65 2.20 -43.51 -1.97
C VAL A 65 2.05 -45.03 -1.86
N GLU A 66 2.55 -45.59 -0.76
CA GLU A 66 2.45 -47.04 -0.52
C GLU A 66 0.99 -47.52 -0.64
N LYS A 67 0.78 -48.66 -1.28
CA LYS A 67 -0.54 -49.26 -1.55
C LYS A 67 -1.47 -48.42 -2.44
N SER A 68 -0.96 -47.34 -3.07
CA SER A 68 -1.69 -46.60 -4.11
C SER A 68 -1.37 -47.17 -5.51
N PRO A 69 -2.38 -47.54 -6.32
CA PRO A 69 -2.16 -48.13 -7.64
C PRO A 69 -1.52 -47.14 -8.64
N LYS A 70 -1.73 -45.82 -8.44
CA LYS A 70 -1.19 -44.75 -9.27
C LYS A 70 -0.51 -43.68 -8.40
N PRO A 71 0.46 -42.92 -8.93
CA PRO A 71 1.00 -41.78 -8.20
C PRO A 71 -0.12 -40.82 -7.79
N SER A 72 -0.01 -40.29 -6.58
CA SER A 72 -0.99 -39.39 -5.98
C SER A 72 -0.51 -37.94 -6.07
N PRO A 73 -1.38 -36.96 -6.33
CA PRO A 73 -0.98 -35.56 -6.35
C PRO A 73 -0.68 -35.09 -4.93
N ALA A 74 0.59 -34.79 -4.63
CA ALA A 74 1.00 -34.38 -3.28
C ALA A 74 0.25 -33.14 -2.77
N CYS A 75 -0.13 -32.24 -3.68
CA CYS A 75 -0.84 -31.00 -3.32
C CYS A 75 -2.28 -31.19 -2.85
N ALA A 76 -2.93 -32.32 -3.17
CA ALA A 76 -4.35 -32.56 -2.89
C ALA A 76 -4.61 -33.88 -2.15
N THR A 77 -3.54 -34.56 -1.71
CA THR A 77 -3.64 -35.79 -0.95
C THR A 77 -3.33 -35.48 0.51
N PRO A 78 -4.29 -35.59 1.43
CA PRO A 78 -4.05 -35.38 2.85
C PRO A 78 -3.18 -36.52 3.40
N VAL A 79 -2.33 -36.19 4.35
CA VAL A 79 -1.53 -37.17 5.10
C VAL A 79 -2.40 -38.03 6.01
N MET A 80 -2.02 -39.30 6.17
CA MET A 80 -2.64 -40.26 7.09
C MET A 80 -1.57 -40.88 7.98
N ASP A 81 -1.95 -41.33 9.17
CA ASP A 81 -1.00 -41.97 10.08
C ASP A 81 -0.39 -43.25 9.48
N GLY A 82 0.92 -43.40 9.61
CA GLY A 82 1.71 -44.49 9.02
C GLY A 82 1.88 -44.41 7.50
N MET A 83 1.47 -43.32 6.85
CA MET A 83 1.57 -43.17 5.41
C MET A 83 3.03 -43.07 4.97
N LYS A 84 3.43 -43.92 4.01
CA LYS A 84 4.76 -43.90 3.39
C LYS A 84 4.71 -43.35 1.98
N ILE A 85 5.56 -42.37 1.72
CA ILE A 85 5.61 -41.59 0.48
C ILE A 85 7.03 -41.61 -0.06
N ALA A 86 7.19 -41.99 -1.32
CA ALA A 86 8.44 -41.86 -2.06
C ALA A 86 8.28 -40.79 -3.16
N THR A 87 9.05 -39.71 -3.07
CA THR A 87 8.97 -38.58 -4.01
C THR A 87 9.77 -38.83 -5.29
N ARG A 88 10.76 -39.74 -5.22
CA ARG A 88 11.72 -40.04 -6.31
C ARG A 88 11.76 -41.52 -6.72
N SER A 89 10.69 -42.28 -6.49
CA SER A 89 10.60 -43.66 -7.01
C SER A 89 10.61 -43.67 -8.55
N GLU A 90 11.00 -44.78 -9.17
CA GLU A 90 10.98 -44.92 -10.64
C GLU A 90 9.59 -44.58 -11.21
N LYS A 91 8.54 -45.03 -10.52
CA LYS A 91 7.15 -44.75 -10.84
C LYS A 91 6.83 -43.26 -10.75
N ALA A 92 7.20 -42.57 -9.67
CA ALA A 92 6.99 -41.13 -9.53
C ALA A 92 7.71 -40.33 -10.63
N LEU A 93 9.01 -40.59 -10.83
CA LEU A 93 9.84 -39.90 -11.82
C LEU A 93 9.34 -40.11 -13.25
N LYS A 94 8.87 -41.31 -13.59
CA LYS A 94 8.29 -41.61 -14.91
C LYS A 94 7.07 -40.75 -15.21
N TYR A 95 6.17 -40.59 -14.24
CA TYR A 95 4.97 -39.76 -14.40
C TYR A 95 5.30 -38.27 -14.44
N GLN A 96 6.18 -37.80 -13.55
CA GLN A 96 6.63 -36.40 -13.53
C GLN A 96 7.30 -36.00 -14.86
N ARG A 97 8.16 -36.85 -15.43
CA ARG A 97 8.77 -36.62 -16.76
C ARG A 97 7.75 -36.61 -17.90
N SER A 98 6.71 -37.44 -17.81
CA SER A 98 5.63 -37.46 -18.80
C SER A 98 4.76 -36.20 -18.72
N VAL A 99 4.47 -35.73 -17.50
CA VAL A 99 3.77 -34.46 -17.27
C VAL A 99 4.57 -33.28 -17.82
N MET A 100 5.88 -33.23 -17.53
CA MET A 100 6.75 -32.19 -18.08
C MET A 100 6.71 -32.16 -19.61
N GLU A 101 6.74 -33.33 -20.25
CA GLU A 101 6.61 -33.41 -21.70
C GLU A 101 5.27 -32.85 -22.21
N PHE A 102 4.14 -33.19 -21.57
CA PHE A 102 2.83 -32.62 -21.91
C PHE A 102 2.76 -31.10 -21.73
N LEU A 103 3.44 -30.53 -20.74
CA LEU A 103 3.51 -29.08 -20.57
C LEU A 103 4.30 -28.43 -21.71
N LEU A 104 5.37 -29.08 -22.18
CA LEU A 104 6.26 -28.56 -23.21
C LEU A 104 5.75 -28.78 -24.65
N ILE A 105 4.81 -29.71 -24.91
CA ILE A 105 4.31 -29.94 -26.28
C ILE A 105 3.72 -28.67 -26.89
N ASN A 106 2.98 -27.88 -26.10
CA ASN A 106 2.31 -26.66 -26.55
C ASN A 106 2.97 -25.37 -26.04
N HIS A 107 4.01 -25.46 -25.22
CA HIS A 107 4.79 -24.29 -24.82
C HIS A 107 5.75 -23.85 -25.95
N PRO A 108 5.86 -22.56 -26.27
CA PRO A 108 6.73 -22.05 -27.32
C PRO A 108 8.21 -22.11 -26.90
N LEU A 109 9.12 -22.04 -27.86
CA LEU A 109 10.57 -22.00 -27.62
C LEU A 109 11.06 -20.56 -27.38
N ASP A 110 10.29 -19.80 -26.62
CA ASP A 110 10.51 -18.37 -26.40
C ASP A 110 11.51 -18.08 -25.29
N CYS A 111 12.09 -19.08 -24.63
CA CYS A 111 13.01 -18.86 -23.50
C CYS A 111 14.07 -17.76 -23.73
N PRO A 112 14.66 -17.61 -24.95
CA PRO A 112 15.61 -16.52 -25.20
C PRO A 112 15.02 -15.10 -25.21
N ILE A 113 13.74 -14.95 -25.60
CA ILE A 113 13.06 -13.65 -25.65
C ILE A 113 12.24 -13.38 -24.38
N CYS A 114 11.63 -14.41 -23.80
CA CYS A 114 10.81 -14.40 -22.59
C CYS A 114 11.45 -13.59 -21.45
N ASP A 115 10.73 -12.62 -20.89
CA ASP A 115 11.22 -11.72 -19.82
C ASP A 115 11.69 -12.49 -18.57
N GLN A 116 10.88 -13.45 -18.11
CA GLN A 116 11.18 -14.32 -16.96
C GLN A 116 12.20 -15.44 -17.26
N GLY A 117 12.85 -15.45 -18.44
CA GLY A 117 13.94 -16.38 -18.70
C GLY A 117 15.04 -16.21 -17.64
N GLY A 118 15.37 -17.30 -16.93
CA GLY A 118 16.30 -17.29 -15.79
C GLY A 118 15.66 -17.28 -14.41
N GLU A 119 14.36 -17.00 -14.31
CA GLU A 119 13.59 -17.06 -13.05
C GLU A 119 12.24 -17.80 -13.21
N CYS A 120 12.10 -18.54 -14.31
CA CYS A 120 10.87 -19.24 -14.68
C CYS A 120 10.83 -20.63 -14.02
N GLU A 121 9.83 -20.89 -13.17
CA GLU A 121 9.66 -22.22 -12.54
C GLU A 121 9.61 -23.34 -13.60
N LEU A 122 8.95 -23.11 -14.74
CA LEU A 122 8.88 -24.11 -15.82
C LEU A 122 10.25 -24.44 -16.40
N GLN A 123 11.10 -23.43 -16.56
CA GLN A 123 12.46 -23.62 -17.04
C GLN A 123 13.26 -24.48 -16.05
N ASP A 124 13.26 -24.12 -14.77
CA ASP A 124 14.04 -24.79 -13.73
C ASP A 124 13.61 -26.24 -13.53
N VAL A 125 12.30 -26.48 -13.44
CA VAL A 125 11.76 -27.83 -13.29
C VAL A 125 11.96 -28.65 -14.57
N SER A 126 11.94 -28.03 -15.75
CA SER A 126 12.23 -28.75 -17.01
C SER A 126 13.68 -29.24 -17.11
N LEU A 127 14.65 -28.55 -16.49
CA LEU A 127 16.04 -29.02 -16.47
C LEU A 127 16.20 -30.33 -15.69
N GLY A 128 15.43 -30.53 -14.61
CA GLY A 128 15.47 -31.75 -13.80
C GLY A 128 14.57 -32.88 -14.30
N TYR A 129 13.41 -32.55 -14.86
CA TYR A 129 12.35 -33.52 -15.20
C TYR A 129 11.98 -33.55 -16.69
N GLY A 130 12.56 -32.70 -17.52
CA GLY A 130 12.37 -32.69 -18.97
C GLY A 130 13.22 -33.75 -19.68
N ARG A 131 12.89 -34.02 -20.94
CA ARG A 131 13.73 -34.80 -21.86
C ARG A 131 14.63 -33.86 -22.65
N SER A 132 15.81 -34.34 -23.07
CA SER A 132 16.70 -33.58 -23.96
C SER A 132 16.14 -33.42 -25.38
N VAL A 133 15.25 -34.31 -25.82
CA VAL A 133 14.63 -34.29 -27.15
C VAL A 133 13.12 -34.41 -27.02
N SER A 134 12.40 -33.47 -27.65
CA SER A 134 10.94 -33.54 -27.79
C SER A 134 10.55 -34.62 -28.79
N ARG A 135 9.59 -35.47 -28.44
CA ARG A 135 8.95 -36.41 -29.37
C ARG A 135 7.82 -35.76 -30.17
N PHE A 136 7.34 -34.60 -29.72
CA PHE A 136 6.27 -33.85 -30.38
C PHE A 136 6.86 -33.02 -31.52
N ASN A 137 6.42 -33.32 -32.75
CA ASN A 137 6.84 -32.68 -34.01
C ASN A 137 5.66 -32.09 -34.79
N GLU A 138 4.50 -31.93 -34.15
CA GLU A 138 3.31 -31.33 -34.73
C GLU A 138 3.27 -29.81 -34.50
N ARG A 139 2.25 -29.16 -35.06
CA ARG A 139 2.03 -27.72 -34.88
C ARG A 139 1.57 -27.44 -33.46
N LYS A 140 2.30 -26.55 -32.77
CA LYS A 140 1.93 -26.04 -31.44
C LYS A 140 0.74 -25.08 -31.54
N ARG A 141 -0.09 -25.05 -30.50
CA ARG A 141 -1.14 -24.01 -30.36
C ARG A 141 -0.51 -22.63 -30.21
N VAL A 142 -1.24 -21.60 -30.66
CA VAL A 142 -0.89 -20.19 -30.48
C VAL A 142 -2.12 -19.48 -29.92
N VAL A 143 -1.92 -18.61 -28.95
CA VAL A 143 -2.97 -17.82 -28.30
C VAL A 143 -2.64 -16.35 -28.52
N GLN A 144 -3.68 -15.56 -28.80
CA GLN A 144 -3.55 -14.11 -28.93
C GLN A 144 -3.42 -13.47 -27.54
N ASP A 145 -2.64 -12.39 -27.49
CA ASP A 145 -2.40 -11.65 -26.25
C ASP A 145 -3.45 -10.55 -26.07
N GLU A 146 -4.04 -10.49 -24.88
CA GLU A 146 -5.04 -9.49 -24.50
C GLU A 146 -4.40 -8.33 -23.76
N ASP A 147 -4.81 -7.09 -24.04
CA ASP A 147 -4.39 -5.94 -23.25
C ASP A 147 -5.23 -5.83 -21.98
N ILE A 148 -4.69 -6.36 -20.88
CA ILE A 148 -5.35 -6.36 -19.56
C ILE A 148 -4.94 -5.15 -18.69
N GLY A 149 -4.48 -4.06 -19.31
CA GLY A 149 -4.19 -2.80 -18.62
C GLY A 149 -2.70 -2.51 -18.45
N PRO A 150 -2.32 -1.38 -17.83
CA PRO A 150 -0.96 -0.82 -17.93
C PRO A 150 0.11 -1.54 -17.09
N LEU A 151 -0.29 -2.47 -16.22
CA LEU A 151 0.60 -3.06 -15.20
C LEU A 151 1.13 -4.45 -15.59
N VAL A 152 0.27 -5.28 -16.18
CA VAL A 152 0.56 -6.68 -16.51
C VAL A 152 0.55 -6.86 -18.02
N ALA A 153 1.64 -7.39 -18.57
CA ALA A 153 1.72 -7.79 -19.96
C ALA A 153 1.36 -9.27 -20.10
N THR A 154 0.74 -9.64 -21.22
CA THR A 154 0.28 -10.99 -21.51
C THR A 154 1.03 -11.58 -22.69
N GLU A 155 1.42 -12.85 -22.54
CA GLU A 155 2.13 -13.66 -23.53
C GLU A 155 1.53 -15.08 -23.43
N MET A 156 0.25 -15.21 -23.78
CA MET A 156 -0.61 -16.33 -23.39
C MET A 156 -0.31 -17.62 -24.15
N THR A 157 0.46 -17.55 -25.24
CA THR A 157 1.05 -18.74 -25.87
C THR A 157 1.99 -19.47 -24.89
N ARG A 158 2.65 -18.76 -23.96
CA ARG A 158 3.51 -19.34 -22.91
C ARG A 158 2.72 -19.92 -21.73
N CYS A 159 1.45 -19.56 -21.57
CA CYS A 159 0.63 -19.99 -20.45
C CYS A 159 0.47 -21.53 -20.45
N ILE A 160 0.61 -22.15 -19.27
CA ILE A 160 0.39 -23.60 -19.06
C ILE A 160 -0.96 -23.92 -18.42
N GLN A 161 -1.88 -22.95 -18.41
CA GLN A 161 -3.25 -23.08 -17.88
C GLN A 161 -3.30 -23.63 -16.43
N CYS A 162 -2.34 -23.27 -15.58
CA CYS A 162 -2.28 -23.76 -14.20
C CYS A 162 -3.35 -23.14 -13.27
N THR A 163 -3.99 -22.06 -13.73
CA THR A 163 -5.02 -21.26 -13.04
C THR A 163 -4.59 -20.63 -11.70
N ARG A 164 -3.28 -20.41 -11.46
CA ARG A 164 -2.83 -19.65 -10.27
C ARG A 164 -3.32 -18.19 -10.32
N CYS A 165 -3.16 -17.50 -11.44
CA CYS A 165 -3.66 -16.12 -11.61
C CYS A 165 -5.18 -16.00 -11.45
N VAL A 166 -5.96 -16.93 -12.04
CA VAL A 166 -7.43 -17.00 -11.88
C VAL A 166 -7.84 -17.15 -10.41
N ARG A 167 -7.20 -18.08 -9.67
CA ARG A 167 -7.44 -18.26 -8.23
C ARG A 167 -6.97 -17.05 -7.42
N PHE A 168 -5.89 -16.39 -7.82
CA PHE A 168 -5.49 -15.15 -7.16
C PHE A 168 -6.57 -14.07 -7.30
N THR A 169 -7.05 -13.81 -8.52
CA THR A 169 -8.08 -12.78 -8.74
C THR A 169 -9.43 -13.15 -8.12
N ALA A 170 -9.74 -14.44 -8.02
CA ALA A 170 -10.97 -14.94 -7.40
C ALA A 170 -10.90 -14.97 -5.88
N ASP A 171 -9.86 -15.55 -5.29
CA ASP A 171 -9.81 -15.86 -3.87
C ASP A 171 -9.13 -14.76 -3.04
N ILE A 172 -8.04 -14.18 -3.56
CA ILE A 172 -7.25 -13.16 -2.85
C ILE A 172 -7.76 -11.75 -3.16
N ALA A 173 -7.80 -11.36 -4.43
CA ALA A 173 -8.28 -10.03 -4.83
C ALA A 173 -9.81 -9.92 -4.73
N GLY A 174 -10.53 -10.99 -5.07
CA GLY A 174 -11.99 -11.02 -5.01
C GLY A 174 -12.72 -10.30 -6.13
N THR A 175 -12.03 -9.95 -7.21
CA THR A 175 -12.59 -9.25 -8.37
C THR A 175 -13.03 -10.20 -9.49
N TYR A 176 -12.56 -11.46 -9.49
CA TYR A 176 -12.93 -12.50 -10.46
C TYR A 176 -12.67 -12.12 -11.94
N GLU A 177 -11.69 -11.26 -12.18
CA GLU A 177 -11.45 -10.66 -13.51
C GLU A 177 -10.82 -11.63 -14.51
N LEU A 178 -9.93 -12.52 -14.05
CA LEU A 178 -9.34 -13.56 -14.90
C LEU A 178 -10.15 -14.85 -14.83
N GLY A 179 -10.44 -15.42 -15.99
CA GLY A 179 -11.18 -16.67 -16.14
C GLY A 179 -10.59 -17.61 -17.19
N GLY A 180 -11.08 -18.85 -17.21
CA GLY A 180 -10.78 -19.83 -18.25
C GLY A 180 -11.88 -19.86 -19.31
N MET A 181 -11.54 -19.59 -20.56
CA MET A 181 -12.43 -19.63 -21.72
C MET A 181 -12.17 -20.91 -22.52
N TYR A 182 -13.21 -21.46 -23.15
CA TYR A 182 -13.16 -22.72 -23.92
C TYR A 182 -12.80 -23.95 -23.07
N ARG A 183 -12.36 -25.05 -23.72
CA ARG A 183 -12.06 -26.34 -23.07
C ARG A 183 -10.97 -27.12 -23.80
N GLY A 184 -10.35 -28.08 -23.10
CA GLY A 184 -9.30 -28.93 -23.66
C GLY A 184 -8.03 -28.13 -23.98
N GLU A 185 -7.38 -28.44 -25.09
CA GLU A 185 -6.18 -27.70 -25.53
C GLU A 185 -6.46 -26.24 -25.95
N ASN A 186 -7.72 -25.91 -26.23
CA ASN A 186 -8.16 -24.56 -26.59
C ASN A 186 -8.45 -23.68 -25.37
N LEU A 187 -8.26 -24.18 -24.14
CA LEU A 187 -8.46 -23.40 -22.93
C LEU A 187 -7.53 -22.17 -22.93
N GLN A 188 -8.12 -20.98 -22.79
CA GLN A 188 -7.41 -19.71 -22.73
C GLN A 188 -7.70 -19.03 -21.41
N ILE A 189 -6.66 -18.49 -20.77
CA ILE A 189 -6.82 -17.65 -19.58
C ILE A 189 -6.79 -16.20 -20.04
N GLY A 190 -7.72 -15.38 -19.56
CA GLY A 190 -7.83 -13.98 -19.93
C GLY A 190 -9.06 -13.33 -19.31
N THR A 191 -9.41 -12.16 -19.81
CA THR A 191 -10.60 -11.37 -19.43
C THR A 191 -11.66 -11.55 -20.50
N TYR A 192 -12.82 -12.13 -20.15
CA TYR A 192 -13.83 -12.46 -21.17
C TYR A 192 -14.42 -11.22 -21.88
N ASP A 193 -14.53 -10.09 -21.18
CA ASP A 193 -15.03 -8.84 -21.73
C ASP A 193 -13.92 -7.91 -22.27
N GLY A 194 -12.67 -8.38 -22.29
CA GLY A 194 -11.50 -7.64 -22.76
C GLY A 194 -11.16 -6.39 -21.93
N LYS A 195 -11.71 -6.27 -20.71
CA LYS A 195 -11.42 -5.13 -19.83
C LYS A 195 -10.10 -5.30 -19.11
N PRO A 196 -9.43 -4.19 -18.77
CA PRO A 196 -8.23 -4.23 -17.94
C PRO A 196 -8.52 -4.77 -16.53
N LEU A 197 -7.48 -5.26 -15.86
CA LEU A 197 -7.56 -5.55 -14.43
C LEU A 197 -7.77 -4.25 -13.64
N THR A 198 -8.65 -4.30 -12.66
CA THR A 198 -9.12 -3.21 -11.82
C THR A 198 -9.02 -3.54 -10.33
N THR A 199 -8.46 -4.69 -9.97
CA THR A 199 -7.95 -4.89 -8.61
C THR A 199 -6.67 -4.08 -8.37
N GLU A 200 -6.56 -3.50 -7.19
CA GLU A 200 -5.45 -2.71 -6.67
C GLU A 200 -4.23 -3.54 -6.25
N ILE A 201 -4.31 -4.86 -6.36
CA ILE A 201 -3.25 -5.83 -6.11
C ILE A 201 -3.00 -6.71 -7.36
N SER A 202 -3.26 -6.18 -8.55
CA SER A 202 -3.22 -6.93 -9.82
C SER A 202 -1.84 -7.47 -10.17
N GLY A 203 -0.78 -6.72 -9.86
CA GLY A 203 0.60 -7.09 -10.19
C GLY A 203 1.09 -8.37 -9.51
N ASN A 204 0.42 -8.85 -8.47
CA ASN A 204 0.75 -10.14 -7.84
C ASN A 204 0.40 -11.34 -8.74
N VAL A 205 -0.41 -11.16 -9.80
CA VAL A 205 -0.63 -12.23 -10.80
C VAL A 205 0.68 -12.63 -11.50
N ILE A 206 1.66 -11.71 -11.56
CA ILE A 206 2.99 -11.94 -12.13
C ILE A 206 3.80 -12.88 -11.23
N ASP A 207 3.78 -12.65 -9.92
CA ASP A 207 4.56 -13.44 -8.96
C ASP A 207 3.99 -14.85 -8.82
N VAL A 208 2.67 -15.00 -8.87
CA VAL A 208 2.05 -16.33 -8.84
C VAL A 208 2.15 -17.07 -10.19
N CYS A 209 2.51 -16.39 -11.28
CA CYS A 209 2.62 -17.02 -12.59
C CYS A 209 3.93 -17.83 -12.68
N PRO A 210 3.88 -19.17 -12.79
CA PRO A 210 5.10 -20.00 -12.83
C PRO A 210 5.85 -19.94 -14.17
N VAL A 211 5.36 -19.11 -15.10
CA VAL A 211 5.82 -19.01 -16.49
C VAL A 211 5.77 -17.56 -16.94
N GLY A 212 6.56 -17.18 -17.95
CA GLY A 212 6.58 -15.81 -18.48
C GLY A 212 5.39 -15.44 -19.37
N ALA A 213 4.18 -15.89 -19.00
CA ALA A 213 2.92 -15.56 -19.66
C ALA A 213 2.24 -14.30 -19.10
N LEU A 214 2.48 -14.00 -17.82
CA LEU A 214 2.05 -12.76 -17.17
C LEU A 214 3.30 -12.10 -16.60
N THR A 215 3.68 -10.95 -17.13
CA THR A 215 4.94 -10.28 -16.79
C THR A 215 4.71 -8.81 -16.43
N ASN A 216 5.70 -8.19 -15.79
CA ASN A 216 5.62 -6.79 -15.39
C ASN A 216 5.79 -5.90 -16.62
N LYS A 217 4.72 -5.23 -17.06
CA LYS A 217 4.69 -4.42 -18.30
C LYS A 217 5.67 -3.23 -18.26
N VAL A 218 5.94 -2.68 -17.07
CA VAL A 218 6.90 -1.57 -16.87
C VAL A 218 8.36 -2.06 -16.94
N PHE A 219 8.62 -3.28 -16.49
CA PHE A 219 9.95 -3.88 -16.44
C PHE A 219 10.34 -4.66 -17.69
N GLN A 220 9.36 -5.19 -18.43
CA GLN A 220 9.58 -6.18 -19.49
C GLN A 220 10.74 -5.81 -20.42
N PHE A 221 11.66 -6.75 -20.61
CA PHE A 221 12.83 -6.64 -21.48
C PHE A 221 13.85 -5.55 -21.11
N ARG A 222 13.70 -4.88 -19.95
CA ARG A 222 14.70 -3.90 -19.50
C ARG A 222 15.97 -4.57 -19.00
N ALA A 223 15.88 -5.73 -18.34
CA ALA A 223 17.02 -6.50 -17.84
C ALA A 223 16.70 -7.98 -17.70
N ARG A 224 17.72 -8.83 -17.58
CA ARG A 224 17.57 -10.24 -17.21
C ARG A 224 17.66 -10.44 -15.70
N PRO A 225 16.99 -11.46 -15.14
CA PRO A 225 16.99 -11.72 -13.70
C PRO A 225 18.39 -11.83 -13.08
N TRP A 226 19.33 -12.49 -13.77
CA TRP A 226 20.73 -12.64 -13.31
C TRP A 226 21.58 -11.36 -13.37
N GLU A 227 21.10 -10.30 -14.03
CA GLU A 227 21.74 -8.97 -14.00
C GLU A 227 21.29 -8.13 -12.80
N LEU A 228 20.21 -8.53 -12.13
CA LEU A 228 19.59 -7.78 -11.05
C LEU A 228 20.22 -8.13 -9.71
N MET A 229 20.42 -7.10 -8.88
CA MET A 229 20.67 -7.29 -7.45
C MET A 229 19.38 -7.02 -6.69
N ALA A 230 18.99 -7.93 -5.80
CA ALA A 230 17.92 -7.67 -4.85
C ALA A 230 18.44 -6.85 -3.67
N ARG A 231 17.67 -5.84 -3.25
CA ARG A 231 17.92 -5.02 -2.06
C ARG A 231 16.64 -4.93 -1.25
N GLU A 232 16.74 -5.21 0.05
CA GLU A 232 15.59 -5.13 0.96
C GLU A 232 15.12 -3.70 1.14
N SER A 233 13.82 -3.46 0.99
CA SER A 233 13.20 -2.17 1.25
C SER A 233 11.75 -2.35 1.71
N LEU A 234 11.00 -1.26 1.76
CA LEU A 234 9.64 -1.16 2.28
C LEU A 234 8.75 -0.38 1.31
N GLY A 235 7.47 -0.74 1.25
CA GLY A 235 6.41 0.15 0.79
C GLY A 235 6.28 1.32 1.76
N TYR A 236 6.11 2.53 1.24
CA TYR A 236 6.10 3.76 2.06
C TYR A 236 5.00 4.74 1.65
N HIS A 237 4.01 4.21 0.95
CA HIS A 237 2.87 4.96 0.42
C HIS A 237 1.63 4.84 1.33
N ASP A 238 1.67 3.91 2.29
CA ASP A 238 0.68 3.74 3.34
C ASP A 238 1.31 3.28 4.67
N ALA A 239 0.47 3.22 5.71
CA ALA A 239 0.89 2.91 7.07
C ALA A 239 1.23 1.42 7.33
N MET A 240 1.01 0.49 6.39
CA MET A 240 1.35 -0.92 6.61
C MET A 240 2.85 -1.18 6.51
N GLY A 241 3.53 -0.51 5.58
CA GLY A 241 4.96 -0.69 5.37
C GLY A 241 5.32 -2.05 4.75
N SER A 242 4.64 -2.44 3.66
CA SER A 242 4.83 -3.75 3.00
C SER A 242 6.31 -4.10 2.77
N ASN A 243 6.74 -5.32 3.11
CA ASN A 243 8.12 -5.73 2.85
C ASN A 243 8.33 -6.09 1.37
N LEU A 244 9.39 -5.55 0.78
CA LEU A 244 9.68 -5.75 -0.65
C LEU A 244 11.18 -5.85 -0.94
N PHE A 245 11.50 -6.36 -2.12
CA PHE A 245 12.81 -6.23 -2.74
C PHE A 245 12.77 -5.24 -3.90
N LEU A 246 13.73 -4.34 -3.91
CA LEU A 246 14.06 -3.50 -5.07
C LEU A 246 15.07 -4.26 -5.92
N HIS A 247 14.71 -4.58 -7.15
CA HIS A 247 15.62 -5.19 -8.11
C HIS A 247 16.33 -4.09 -8.88
N VAL A 248 17.66 -4.04 -8.70
CA VAL A 248 18.48 -2.95 -9.21
C VAL A 248 19.51 -3.42 -10.22
N ARG A 249 19.75 -2.61 -11.25
CA ARG A 249 20.88 -2.79 -12.18
C ARG A 249 21.62 -1.48 -12.31
N ARG A 250 22.92 -1.48 -12.03
CA ARG A 250 23.79 -0.28 -12.10
C ARG A 250 23.23 0.92 -11.31
N GLY A 251 22.55 0.66 -10.20
CA GLY A 251 21.98 1.68 -9.33
C GLY A 251 20.63 2.25 -9.78
N GLU A 252 20.05 1.72 -10.85
CA GLU A 252 18.67 1.99 -11.25
C GLU A 252 17.74 0.90 -10.69
N VAL A 253 16.64 1.30 -10.06
CA VAL A 253 15.55 0.44 -9.60
C VAL A 253 14.67 0.13 -10.80
N LEU A 254 14.69 -1.13 -11.26
CA LEU A 254 13.99 -1.53 -12.47
C LEU A 254 12.62 -2.17 -12.21
N ARG A 255 12.47 -2.82 -11.05
CA ARG A 255 11.20 -3.36 -10.58
C ARG A 255 11.21 -3.58 -9.08
N THR A 256 10.01 -3.75 -8.53
CA THR A 256 9.77 -4.12 -7.14
C THR A 256 9.04 -5.45 -7.09
N VAL A 257 9.46 -6.34 -6.19
CA VAL A 257 8.84 -7.66 -5.95
C VAL A 257 8.56 -7.85 -4.46
N PRO A 258 7.53 -8.63 -4.06
CA PRO A 258 7.23 -8.87 -2.66
C PRO A 258 8.41 -9.54 -1.94
N ARG A 259 8.58 -9.19 -0.66
CA ARG A 259 9.37 -9.97 0.29
C ARG A 259 8.41 -10.54 1.32
N GLU A 260 8.55 -11.83 1.60
CA GLU A 260 7.62 -12.52 2.49
C GLU A 260 7.71 -11.99 3.93
N ASN A 261 6.56 -11.66 4.51
CA ASN A 261 6.38 -11.31 5.91
C ASN A 261 4.92 -11.57 6.35
N GLU A 262 4.68 -12.71 6.98
CA GLU A 262 3.36 -13.11 7.50
C GLU A 262 2.71 -12.09 8.42
N ALA A 263 3.53 -11.29 9.11
CA ALA A 263 3.04 -10.32 10.08
C ALA A 263 2.59 -9.00 9.44
N VAL A 264 2.92 -8.76 8.15
CA VAL A 264 2.62 -7.52 7.41
C VAL A 264 1.89 -7.83 6.10
N ASN A 265 2.61 -8.24 5.05
CA ASN A 265 2.07 -8.35 3.70
C ASN A 265 1.94 -9.79 3.17
N GLU A 266 2.18 -10.81 4.00
CA GLU A 266 2.29 -12.22 3.58
C GLU A 266 3.30 -12.36 2.44
N CYS A 267 2.85 -12.44 1.18
CA CYS A 267 3.68 -12.46 -0.01
C CYS A 267 3.16 -11.50 -1.10
N TRP A 268 2.31 -10.54 -0.71
CA TRP A 268 1.60 -9.64 -1.62
C TRP A 268 2.16 -8.22 -1.55
N LEU A 269 1.94 -7.45 -2.62
CA LEU A 269 2.13 -5.99 -2.65
C LEU A 269 0.89 -5.32 -3.21
N SER A 270 0.62 -4.09 -2.76
CA SER A 270 -0.26 -3.20 -3.52
C SER A 270 0.39 -2.84 -4.85
N ASP A 271 -0.42 -2.57 -5.88
CA ASP A 271 0.11 -2.08 -7.16
C ASP A 271 0.82 -0.74 -6.99
N ARG A 272 0.35 0.07 -6.02
CA ARG A 272 1.02 1.30 -5.60
C ARG A 272 2.47 1.02 -5.19
N ASP A 273 2.71 0.11 -4.26
CA ASP A 273 4.07 -0.24 -3.80
C ASP A 273 4.91 -0.90 -4.90
N ARG A 274 4.28 -1.68 -5.79
CA ARG A 274 4.97 -2.40 -6.87
C ARG A 274 5.49 -1.47 -7.97
N TYR A 275 4.67 -0.50 -8.39
CA TYR A 275 4.93 0.30 -9.60
C TYR A 275 5.36 1.75 -9.32
N SER A 276 5.30 2.22 -8.07
CA SER A 276 5.71 3.59 -7.70
C SER A 276 7.17 3.91 -8.07
N HIS A 277 8.05 2.91 -8.15
CA HIS A 277 9.46 3.09 -8.51
C HIS A 277 9.64 3.85 -9.85
N GLN A 278 8.68 3.76 -10.77
CA GLN A 278 8.72 4.54 -12.02
C GLN A 278 8.76 6.05 -11.77
N GLY A 279 8.09 6.53 -10.71
CA GLY A 279 8.05 7.94 -10.34
C GLY A 279 9.39 8.49 -9.81
N LEU A 280 10.36 7.64 -9.45
CA LEU A 280 11.70 8.07 -9.04
C LEU A 280 12.46 8.78 -10.16
N TYR A 281 12.15 8.45 -11.41
CA TYR A 281 12.85 8.93 -12.61
C TYR A 281 12.10 10.05 -13.35
N ALA A 282 11.18 10.73 -12.67
CA ALA A 282 10.45 11.86 -13.24
C ALA A 282 11.38 13.04 -13.56
N GLU A 283 11.00 13.82 -14.58
CA GLU A 283 11.81 14.94 -15.09
C GLU A 283 11.99 16.07 -14.07
N ASP A 284 11.05 16.24 -13.13
CA ASP A 284 11.08 17.29 -12.12
C ASP A 284 11.77 16.87 -10.81
N ARG A 285 12.54 15.78 -10.84
CA ARG A 285 13.39 15.34 -9.72
C ARG A 285 14.34 16.46 -9.30
N ALA A 286 14.40 16.76 -8.01
CA ALA A 286 15.34 17.75 -7.49
C ALA A 286 16.75 17.13 -7.50
N GLY A 287 17.66 17.69 -8.30
CA GLY A 287 19.03 17.19 -8.45
C GLY A 287 20.11 18.08 -7.84
N LYS A 288 19.88 19.39 -7.74
CA LYS A 288 20.83 20.39 -7.22
C LYS A 288 20.13 21.43 -6.35
N PRO A 289 20.82 22.02 -5.37
CA PRO A 289 20.28 23.13 -4.59
C PRO A 289 19.80 24.27 -5.50
N LEU A 290 18.61 24.78 -5.20
CA LEU A 290 18.01 25.91 -5.90
C LEU A 290 17.79 27.05 -4.91
N LYS A 291 18.06 28.28 -5.35
CA LYS A 291 17.78 29.50 -4.59
C LYS A 291 17.04 30.49 -5.47
N LYS A 292 16.06 31.18 -4.91
CA LYS A 292 15.36 32.27 -5.57
C LYS A 292 16.17 33.56 -5.43
N VAL A 293 16.58 34.14 -6.56
CA VAL A 293 17.33 35.41 -6.65
C VAL A 293 16.54 36.35 -7.54
N ASN A 294 16.12 37.51 -7.02
CA ASN A 294 15.28 38.48 -7.74
C ASN A 294 13.99 37.86 -8.34
N GLY A 295 13.43 36.83 -7.70
CA GLY A 295 12.22 36.13 -8.16
C GLY A 295 12.48 34.99 -9.15
N GLU A 296 13.70 34.83 -9.65
CA GLU A 296 14.07 33.75 -10.58
C GLU A 296 14.83 32.63 -9.87
N TRP A 297 14.68 31.40 -10.38
CA TRP A 297 15.37 30.23 -9.85
C TRP A 297 16.79 30.12 -10.39
N THR A 298 17.75 29.98 -9.50
CA THR A 298 19.16 29.76 -9.85
C THR A 298 19.66 28.48 -9.18
N GLU A 299 20.33 27.62 -9.94
CA GLU A 299 21.12 26.52 -9.39
C GLU A 299 22.31 27.08 -8.62
N VAL A 300 22.47 26.67 -7.37
CA VAL A 300 23.55 27.14 -6.49
C VAL A 300 24.33 25.97 -5.92
N SER A 301 25.54 26.25 -5.42
CA SER A 301 26.32 25.25 -4.71
C SER A 301 25.64 24.82 -3.40
N TRP A 302 25.99 23.63 -2.89
CA TRP A 302 25.54 23.19 -1.57
C TRP A 302 25.91 24.16 -0.45
N THR A 303 27.09 24.78 -0.51
CA THR A 303 27.52 25.78 0.47
C THR A 303 26.64 27.03 0.43
N GLU A 304 26.32 27.55 -0.76
CA GLU A 304 25.45 28.73 -0.89
C GLU A 304 23.99 28.41 -0.51
N GLY A 305 23.49 27.23 -0.87
CA GLY A 305 22.15 26.77 -0.51
C GLY A 305 21.99 26.58 1.00
N LEU A 306 22.95 25.93 1.65
CA LEU A 306 22.96 25.76 3.11
C LEU A 306 23.12 27.11 3.82
N ALA A 307 24.03 27.98 3.38
CA ALA A 307 24.19 29.30 3.97
C ALA A 307 22.90 30.13 3.88
N ALA A 308 22.17 30.06 2.75
CA ALA A 308 20.89 30.73 2.59
C ALA A 308 19.82 30.15 3.53
N ALA A 309 19.75 28.82 3.66
CA ALA A 309 18.85 28.16 4.60
C ALA A 309 19.19 28.54 6.06
N THR A 310 20.47 28.45 6.45
CA THR A 310 20.99 28.82 7.77
C THR A 310 20.61 30.26 8.12
N GLN A 311 20.77 31.20 7.19
CA GLN A 311 20.40 32.60 7.40
C GLN A 311 18.89 32.75 7.66
N ILE A 312 18.04 32.16 6.81
CA ILE A 312 16.58 32.20 6.97
C ILE A 312 16.17 31.66 8.35
N LEU A 313 16.76 30.55 8.78
CA LEU A 313 16.40 29.91 10.05
C LEU A 313 16.88 30.71 11.28
N ARG A 314 18.07 31.33 11.22
CA ARG A 314 18.58 32.19 12.29
C ARG A 314 17.71 33.44 12.46
N ASP A 315 17.32 34.06 11.36
CA ASP A 315 16.54 35.31 11.38
C ASP A 315 15.11 35.12 11.89
N ASN A 316 14.60 33.88 11.83
CA ASN A 316 13.20 33.56 12.13
C ASN A 316 13.02 32.51 13.23
N ALA A 317 14.01 32.33 14.11
CA ALA A 317 13.95 31.35 15.19
C ALA A 317 12.78 31.59 16.19
N GLY A 318 12.52 30.61 17.05
CA GLY A 318 11.45 30.67 18.04
C GLY A 318 10.06 30.48 17.43
N ASP A 319 9.08 31.25 17.91
CA ASP A 319 7.69 31.16 17.46
C ASP A 319 7.45 31.61 16.00
N GLN A 320 8.46 32.22 15.37
CA GLN A 320 8.41 32.73 14.00
C GLN A 320 8.72 31.66 12.94
N LEU A 321 9.20 30.48 13.36
CA LEU A 321 9.53 29.36 12.49
C LEU A 321 8.47 28.25 12.62
N GLY A 322 7.92 27.79 11.50
CA GLY A 322 7.18 26.54 11.39
C GLY A 322 8.03 25.42 10.77
N VAL A 323 7.84 24.18 11.20
CA VAL A 323 8.50 23.00 10.63
C VAL A 323 7.41 21.98 10.28
N LEU A 324 7.20 21.75 8.99
CA LEU A 324 6.17 20.86 8.47
C LEU A 324 6.83 19.66 7.80
N VAL A 325 6.42 18.46 8.21
CA VAL A 325 7.08 17.20 7.84
C VAL A 325 6.09 16.28 7.13
N HIS A 326 6.48 15.70 5.98
CA HIS A 326 5.66 14.70 5.32
C HIS A 326 5.57 13.42 6.18
N PRO A 327 4.40 12.79 6.35
CA PRO A 327 4.24 11.68 7.30
C PRO A 327 4.90 10.36 6.87
N SER A 328 5.60 10.32 5.73
CA SER A 328 6.45 9.21 5.28
C SER A 328 7.94 9.41 5.56
N THR A 329 8.33 10.52 6.20
CA THR A 329 9.73 10.80 6.57
C THR A 329 10.25 9.74 7.53
N SER A 330 11.53 9.37 7.40
CA SER A 330 12.17 8.32 8.21
C SER A 330 12.24 8.68 9.69
N ASN A 331 12.41 7.68 10.56
CA ASN A 331 12.62 7.90 11.99
C ASN A 331 13.89 8.74 12.21
N GLU A 332 14.96 8.47 11.47
CA GLU A 332 16.24 9.17 11.57
C GLU A 332 16.10 10.67 11.22
N GLU A 333 15.42 10.97 10.11
CA GLU A 333 15.20 12.35 9.68
C GLU A 333 14.18 13.06 10.58
N GLY A 334 13.13 12.36 11.04
CA GLY A 334 12.18 12.88 12.02
C GLY A 334 12.84 13.28 13.34
N ALA A 335 13.75 12.44 13.86
CA ALA A 335 14.52 12.76 15.06
C ALA A 335 15.39 14.00 14.88
N LEU A 336 16.01 14.17 13.71
CA LEU A 336 16.82 15.35 13.40
C LEU A 336 15.97 16.61 13.23
N LEU A 337 14.78 16.50 12.64
CA LEU A 337 13.84 17.61 12.53
C LEU A 337 13.33 18.06 13.91
N ALA A 338 13.07 17.11 14.82
CA ALA A 338 12.72 17.41 16.20
C ALA A 338 13.87 18.13 16.95
N ARG A 339 15.12 17.68 16.78
CA ARG A 339 16.31 18.37 17.32
C ARG A 339 16.52 19.76 16.72
N LEU A 340 16.28 19.91 15.42
CA LEU A 340 16.40 21.18 14.71
C LEU A 340 15.39 22.21 15.26
N ALA A 341 14.12 21.82 15.36
CA ALA A 341 13.07 22.67 15.89
C ALA A 341 13.35 23.08 17.36
N GLU A 342 13.74 22.11 18.20
CA GLU A 342 14.12 22.33 19.59
C GLU A 342 15.32 23.29 19.72
N GLY A 343 16.39 23.06 18.95
CA GLY A 343 17.58 23.89 18.97
C GLY A 343 17.34 25.32 18.47
N LEU A 344 16.36 25.52 17.61
CA LEU A 344 15.89 26.84 17.16
C LEU A 344 14.78 27.42 18.06
N GLY A 345 14.39 26.73 19.12
CA GLY A 345 13.35 27.17 20.07
C GLY A 345 11.94 27.21 19.46
N SER A 346 11.69 26.52 18.35
CA SER A 346 10.36 26.46 17.74
C SER A 346 9.55 25.28 18.29
N GLY A 347 8.38 25.59 18.85
CA GLY A 347 7.37 24.59 19.20
C GLY A 347 6.38 24.28 18.06
N ASN A 348 6.59 24.85 16.87
CA ASN A 348 5.67 24.75 15.73
C ASN A 348 6.15 23.64 14.77
N LEU A 349 6.18 22.39 15.24
CA LEU A 349 6.61 21.21 14.49
C LEU A 349 5.44 20.25 14.31
N ASP A 350 5.07 19.88 13.08
CA ASP A 350 3.96 18.93 12.89
C ASP A 350 4.12 18.10 11.61
N HIS A 351 3.61 16.86 11.66
CA HIS A 351 3.55 15.95 10.52
C HIS A 351 2.11 15.63 10.06
N ARG A 352 1.10 16.07 10.82
CA ARG A 352 -0.31 15.69 10.64
C ARG A 352 -1.00 16.54 9.56
N LEU A 353 -0.40 16.63 8.37
CA LEU A 353 -0.76 17.59 7.30
C LEU A 353 -2.20 17.42 6.77
N LEU A 354 -2.73 16.20 6.80
CA LEU A 354 -4.07 15.87 6.32
C LEU A 354 -5.15 16.00 7.41
N ASN A 355 -4.76 16.07 8.69
CA ASN A 355 -5.70 16.25 9.78
C ASN A 355 -6.17 17.71 9.87
N ARG A 356 -7.43 17.89 10.26
CA ARG A 356 -8.07 19.22 10.35
C ARG A 356 -8.48 19.60 11.76
N ASP A 357 -8.87 18.62 12.56
CA ASP A 357 -9.39 18.81 13.90
C ASP A 357 -8.45 18.20 14.93
N PHE A 358 -7.85 19.08 15.74
CA PHE A 358 -6.91 18.74 16.81
C PHE A 358 -7.49 19.07 18.20
N SER A 359 -8.80 19.29 18.33
CA SER A 359 -9.41 19.70 19.61
C SER A 359 -9.44 18.61 20.68
N ASP A 360 -9.11 17.37 20.33
CA ASP A 360 -8.87 16.26 21.27
C ASP A 360 -7.37 15.91 21.41
N ALA A 361 -6.48 16.74 20.87
CA ALA A 361 -5.03 16.55 20.87
C ALA A 361 -4.57 15.18 20.31
N ALA A 362 -5.34 14.59 19.40
CA ALA A 362 -5.07 13.25 18.89
C ALA A 362 -3.72 13.14 18.16
N VAL A 363 -3.04 12.02 18.39
CA VAL A 363 -1.81 11.62 17.70
C VAL A 363 -2.01 10.25 17.03
N ALA A 364 -1.08 9.88 16.15
CA ALA A 364 -1.02 8.54 15.60
C ALA A 364 -0.58 7.54 16.68
N GLU A 365 -1.25 6.39 16.73
CA GLU A 365 -1.02 5.33 17.70
C GLU A 365 -0.89 3.99 16.96
N ALA A 366 -0.21 3.03 17.57
CA ALA A 366 -0.20 1.66 17.06
C ALA A 366 -1.61 1.06 17.18
N PHE A 367 -1.96 0.14 16.28
CA PHE A 367 -3.20 -0.61 16.34
C PHE A 367 -3.34 -1.37 17.67
N ALA A 368 -4.53 -1.31 18.27
CA ALA A 368 -4.84 -2.08 19.47
C ALA A 368 -4.89 -3.60 19.22
N THR A 369 -5.09 -4.02 17.96
CA THR A 369 -4.99 -5.41 17.53
C THR A 369 -4.04 -5.48 16.33
N PRO A 370 -2.95 -6.26 16.40
CA PRO A 370 -2.00 -6.37 15.31
C PRO A 370 -2.68 -6.72 13.99
N LEU A 371 -2.21 -6.12 12.90
CA LEU A 371 -2.75 -6.30 11.55
C LEU A 371 -3.04 -7.78 11.21
N ALA A 372 -2.08 -8.66 11.46
CA ALA A 372 -2.20 -10.08 11.15
C ALA A 372 -3.26 -10.80 11.99
N GLU A 373 -3.56 -10.30 13.20
CA GLU A 373 -4.55 -10.89 14.11
C GLU A 373 -5.98 -10.46 13.80
N ILE A 374 -6.17 -9.38 13.03
CA ILE A 374 -7.47 -8.94 12.53
C ILE A 374 -8.12 -10.03 11.67
N GLU A 375 -7.32 -10.86 10.99
CA GLU A 375 -7.84 -11.94 10.13
C GLU A 375 -8.73 -12.96 10.83
N GLN A 376 -8.57 -13.14 12.14
CA GLN A 376 -9.34 -14.14 12.89
C GLN A 376 -10.44 -13.46 13.75
N ALA A 377 -10.70 -12.16 13.54
CA ALA A 377 -11.78 -11.43 14.19
C ALA A 377 -13.14 -12.03 13.80
N ASP A 378 -14.08 -12.06 14.75
CA ASP A 378 -15.45 -12.53 14.49
C ASP A 378 -16.26 -11.43 13.81
N VAL A 379 -16.04 -10.18 14.23
CA VAL A 379 -16.76 -9.00 13.76
C VAL A 379 -15.79 -7.85 13.52
N VAL A 380 -15.92 -7.19 12.37
CA VAL A 380 -15.15 -5.98 12.01
C VAL A 380 -16.11 -4.86 11.63
N VAL A 381 -15.90 -3.67 12.20
CA VAL A 381 -16.63 -2.45 11.82
C VAL A 381 -15.68 -1.50 11.10
N LEU A 382 -15.99 -1.17 9.85
CA LEU A 382 -15.28 -0.17 9.06
C LEU A 382 -15.95 1.19 9.24
N PHE A 383 -15.26 2.15 9.84
CA PHE A 383 -15.81 3.46 10.17
C PHE A 383 -15.06 4.59 9.44
N GLY A 384 -15.74 5.29 8.53
CA GLY A 384 -15.15 6.40 7.77
C GLY A 384 -13.89 5.98 7.00
N THR A 385 -13.97 4.89 6.23
CA THR A 385 -12.84 4.34 5.49
C THR A 385 -13.23 3.73 4.15
N ASN A 386 -12.41 4.01 3.13
CA ASN A 386 -12.30 3.18 1.94
C ASN A 386 -11.04 2.31 2.08
N VAL A 387 -11.13 1.28 2.93
CA VAL A 387 -9.97 0.44 3.28
C VAL A 387 -9.32 -0.22 2.06
N ARG A 388 -10.07 -0.45 0.98
CA ARG A 388 -9.56 -0.97 -0.30
C ARG A 388 -8.52 -0.05 -0.93
N HIS A 389 -8.74 1.27 -0.90
CA HIS A 389 -7.81 2.25 -1.47
C HIS A 389 -6.75 2.73 -0.45
N GLU A 390 -7.13 2.81 0.83
CA GLU A 390 -6.25 3.26 1.90
C GLU A 390 -5.19 2.20 2.24
N LEU A 391 -5.63 0.98 2.57
CA LEU A 391 -4.79 -0.17 2.95
C LEU A 391 -5.18 -1.43 2.16
N PRO A 392 -4.82 -1.51 0.85
CA PRO A 392 -5.18 -2.63 -0.03
C PRO A 392 -4.92 -4.03 0.54
N LEU A 393 -3.81 -4.20 1.25
CA LEU A 393 -3.44 -5.49 1.81
C LEU A 393 -4.22 -5.82 3.10
N LEU A 394 -4.63 -4.83 3.89
CA LEU A 394 -5.60 -5.06 4.98
C LEU A 394 -6.96 -5.45 4.39
N HIS A 395 -7.38 -4.82 3.30
CA HIS A 395 -8.61 -5.20 2.60
C HIS A 395 -8.58 -6.66 2.12
N ALA A 396 -7.47 -7.11 1.54
CA ALA A 396 -7.27 -8.52 1.18
C ALA A 396 -7.32 -9.47 2.42
N ARG A 397 -6.75 -9.05 3.56
CA ARG A 397 -6.84 -9.81 4.83
C ARG A 397 -8.26 -9.88 5.37
N LEU A 398 -9.02 -8.79 5.29
CA LEU A 398 -10.44 -8.77 5.67
C LEU A 398 -11.28 -9.68 4.77
N ARG A 399 -10.98 -9.72 3.47
CA ARG A 399 -11.61 -10.70 2.56
C ARG A 399 -11.28 -12.12 2.99
N LYS A 400 -10.00 -12.43 3.25
CA LYS A 400 -9.57 -13.75 3.73
C LYS A 400 -10.32 -14.14 5.01
N ALA A 401 -10.42 -13.23 5.98
CA ALA A 401 -11.19 -13.41 7.22
C ALA A 401 -12.67 -13.73 6.93
N HIS A 402 -13.30 -12.96 6.06
CA HIS A 402 -14.69 -13.15 5.67
C HIS A 402 -14.93 -14.52 5.02
N ILE A 403 -14.06 -14.94 4.09
CA ILE A 403 -14.22 -16.20 3.36
C ILE A 403 -13.88 -17.42 4.23
N GLN A 404 -12.80 -17.36 5.01
CA GLN A 404 -12.29 -18.52 5.77
C GLN A 404 -12.92 -18.63 7.17
N ASN A 405 -13.09 -17.51 7.85
CA ASN A 405 -13.54 -17.44 9.24
C ASN A 405 -14.98 -16.96 9.39
N ARG A 406 -15.65 -16.61 8.29
CA ARG A 406 -17.03 -16.07 8.26
C ARG A 406 -17.18 -14.79 9.09
N THR A 407 -16.11 -14.00 9.16
CA THR A 407 -16.11 -12.69 9.82
C THR A 407 -17.25 -11.82 9.29
N GLN A 408 -18.04 -11.26 10.20
CA GLN A 408 -19.09 -10.32 9.87
C GLN A 408 -18.48 -8.92 9.74
N ILE A 409 -18.58 -8.32 8.56
CA ILE A 409 -18.03 -7.00 8.30
C ILE A 409 -19.17 -6.00 8.15
N HIS A 410 -19.18 -4.98 9.00
CA HIS A 410 -20.13 -3.87 8.95
C HIS A 410 -19.41 -2.61 8.48
N SER A 411 -20.12 -1.68 7.82
CA SER A 411 -19.56 -0.38 7.49
C SER A 411 -20.48 0.79 7.83
N VAL A 412 -19.87 1.87 8.29
CA VAL A 412 -20.51 3.17 8.52
C VAL A 412 -19.69 4.21 7.73
N ASN A 413 -20.22 4.62 6.59
CA ASN A 413 -19.53 5.46 5.60
C ASN A 413 -20.51 6.43 4.91
N PRO A 414 -20.03 7.52 4.30
CA PRO A 414 -20.88 8.36 3.45
C PRO A 414 -21.01 7.87 2.00
N VAL A 415 -20.25 6.83 1.64
CA VAL A 415 -20.29 6.18 0.34
C VAL A 415 -20.30 4.67 0.55
N ASP A 416 -21.17 3.95 -0.16
CA ASP A 416 -21.11 2.49 -0.27
C ASP A 416 -19.94 2.09 -1.18
N PHE A 417 -18.73 2.05 -0.61
CA PHE A 417 -17.52 1.71 -1.37
C PHE A 417 -17.56 0.28 -1.90
N ASP A 418 -16.99 0.07 -3.08
CA ASP A 418 -16.91 -1.24 -3.71
C ASP A 418 -15.82 -2.10 -3.04
N PHE A 419 -16.21 -2.84 -2.00
CA PHE A 419 -15.35 -3.81 -1.35
C PHE A 419 -15.50 -5.20 -1.97
N ALA A 420 -14.38 -5.90 -2.16
CA ALA A 420 -14.37 -7.29 -2.61
C ALA A 420 -14.81 -8.30 -1.53
N PHE A 421 -15.79 -7.98 -0.68
CA PHE A 421 -16.41 -8.92 0.26
C PHE A 421 -17.84 -8.45 0.57
N THR A 422 -18.70 -9.39 0.98
CA THR A 422 -20.06 -9.03 1.39
C THR A 422 -20.07 -8.47 2.80
N GLN A 423 -20.89 -7.44 3.00
CA GLN A 423 -21.02 -6.77 4.30
C GLN A 423 -22.32 -7.20 4.98
N ALA A 424 -22.23 -7.47 6.28
CA ALA A 424 -23.36 -7.87 7.12
C ALA A 424 -24.36 -6.73 7.32
N SER A 425 -23.89 -5.49 7.47
CA SER A 425 -24.72 -4.28 7.37
C SER A 425 -23.93 -3.10 6.83
N ARG A 426 -24.65 -2.12 6.26
CA ARG A 426 -24.10 -0.90 5.68
C ARG A 426 -24.96 0.28 6.10
N ALA A 427 -24.36 1.23 6.82
CA ALA A 427 -24.95 2.54 7.08
C ALA A 427 -24.30 3.56 6.13
N VAL A 428 -25.05 3.99 5.12
CA VAL A 428 -24.65 5.01 4.15
C VAL A 428 -25.30 6.33 4.56
N VAL A 429 -24.56 7.18 5.27
CA VAL A 429 -25.10 8.38 5.93
C VAL A 429 -24.24 9.61 5.64
N ALA A 430 -24.81 10.81 5.69
CA ALA A 430 -24.02 12.02 5.50
C ALA A 430 -22.88 12.12 6.54
N PRO A 431 -21.73 12.76 6.21
CA PRO A 431 -20.60 12.90 7.13
C PRO A 431 -20.98 13.37 8.56
N SER A 432 -21.91 14.31 8.68
CA SER A 432 -22.45 14.83 9.94
C SER A 432 -23.19 13.80 10.80
N GLN A 433 -23.66 12.71 10.19
CA GLN A 433 -24.41 11.64 10.85
C GLN A 433 -23.54 10.42 11.20
N LEU A 434 -22.27 10.40 10.77
CA LEU A 434 -21.36 9.28 11.01
C LEU A 434 -21.23 8.93 12.50
N ALA A 435 -21.08 9.93 13.38
CA ALA A 435 -20.98 9.70 14.82
C ALA A 435 -22.23 8.99 15.36
N SER A 436 -23.42 9.51 15.06
CA SER A 436 -24.68 8.94 15.52
C SER A 436 -24.99 7.57 14.92
N ALA A 437 -24.47 7.26 13.72
CA ALA A 437 -24.65 5.95 13.11
C ALA A 437 -23.93 4.82 13.89
N LEU A 438 -22.90 5.14 14.67
CA LEU A 438 -22.30 4.18 15.62
C LEU A 438 -23.18 3.94 16.86
N ASP A 439 -24.17 4.80 17.11
CA ASP A 439 -25.12 4.63 18.22
C ASP A 439 -26.27 3.67 17.89
N ASP A 440 -26.36 3.21 16.63
CA ASP A 440 -27.36 2.25 16.19
C ASP A 440 -27.33 0.97 17.04
N ALA A 441 -28.49 0.63 17.61
CA ALA A 441 -28.63 -0.48 18.54
C ALA A 441 -28.32 -1.82 17.86
N ALA A 442 -28.76 -2.00 16.61
CA ALA A 442 -28.54 -3.25 15.88
C ALA A 442 -27.05 -3.46 15.57
N LEU A 443 -26.33 -2.41 15.17
CA LEU A 443 -24.88 -2.47 14.98
C LEU A 443 -24.16 -2.79 16.30
N ARG A 444 -24.50 -2.09 17.39
CA ARG A 444 -23.87 -2.34 18.71
C ARG A 444 -24.14 -3.75 19.19
N ASP A 445 -25.36 -4.25 19.03
CA ASP A 445 -25.74 -5.59 19.47
C ASP A 445 -25.13 -6.69 18.58
N ALA A 446 -24.90 -6.43 17.29
CA ALA A 446 -24.17 -7.34 16.41
C ALA A 446 -22.68 -7.50 16.82
N VAL A 447 -22.09 -6.46 17.39
CA VAL A 447 -20.70 -6.49 17.88
C VAL A 447 -20.62 -7.03 19.31
N LYS A 448 -21.59 -6.67 20.18
CA LYS A 448 -21.65 -7.15 21.56
C LYS A 448 -21.81 -8.67 21.58
N GLY A 449 -20.86 -9.36 22.21
CA GLY A 449 -20.86 -10.82 22.34
C GLY A 449 -19.97 -11.54 21.33
N ALA A 450 -19.36 -10.82 20.38
CA ALA A 450 -18.22 -11.32 19.64
C ALA A 450 -17.03 -11.56 20.61
N THR A 451 -16.27 -12.64 20.40
CA THR A 451 -15.07 -12.90 21.20
C THR A 451 -13.96 -11.94 20.78
N ARG A 452 -13.88 -11.65 19.47
CA ARG A 452 -12.88 -10.76 18.89
C ARG A 452 -13.56 -9.77 17.94
N ALA A 453 -13.85 -8.59 18.47
CA ALA A 453 -14.39 -7.49 17.70
C ALA A 453 -13.32 -6.41 17.44
N VAL A 454 -13.32 -5.84 16.24
CA VAL A 454 -12.41 -4.76 15.85
C VAL A 454 -13.20 -3.64 15.18
N ILE A 455 -12.94 -2.38 15.55
CA ILE A 455 -13.36 -1.21 14.78
C ILE A 455 -12.14 -0.56 14.13
N VAL A 456 -12.19 -0.42 12.80
CA VAL A 456 -11.15 0.22 11.99
C VAL A 456 -11.63 1.61 11.59
N VAL A 457 -10.91 2.65 12.00
CA VAL A 457 -11.22 4.05 11.71
C VAL A 457 -10.26 4.56 10.63
N GLY A 458 -10.79 5.02 9.50
CA GLY A 458 -9.95 5.45 8.36
C GLY A 458 -9.85 6.96 8.15
N ALA A 459 -9.21 7.31 7.05
CA ALA A 459 -8.85 8.68 6.68
C ALA A 459 -10.06 9.62 6.57
N LEU A 460 -11.22 9.13 6.14
CA LEU A 460 -12.41 9.97 6.03
C LEU A 460 -12.86 10.48 7.40
N ALA A 461 -12.77 9.64 8.44
CA ALA A 461 -13.04 10.04 9.81
C ALA A 461 -11.88 10.84 10.44
N GLU A 462 -10.63 10.39 10.26
CA GLU A 462 -9.44 11.00 10.87
C GLU A 462 -9.14 12.41 10.33
N ASN A 463 -9.46 12.68 9.07
CA ASN A 463 -9.21 13.96 8.40
C ASN A 463 -10.46 14.86 8.32
N HIS A 464 -11.57 14.46 8.96
CA HIS A 464 -12.81 15.21 8.97
C HIS A 464 -12.66 16.55 9.73
N PRO A 465 -13.37 17.64 9.35
CA PRO A 465 -13.42 18.88 10.13
C PRO A 465 -13.94 18.72 11.56
N GLN A 466 -14.64 17.63 11.86
CA GLN A 466 -15.12 17.25 13.20
C GLN A 466 -14.51 15.91 13.66
N ALA A 467 -13.26 15.63 13.27
CA ALA A 467 -12.63 14.34 13.56
C ALA A 467 -12.53 14.03 15.07
N ALA A 468 -12.42 15.03 15.95
CA ALA A 468 -12.41 14.81 17.40
C ALA A 468 -13.71 14.15 17.88
N ALA A 469 -14.87 14.59 17.36
CA ALA A 469 -16.17 14.00 17.67
C ALA A 469 -16.30 12.58 17.09
N LEU A 470 -15.81 12.33 15.87
CA LEU A 470 -15.82 11.01 15.25
C LEU A 470 -14.91 10.02 16.00
N ARG A 471 -13.71 10.43 16.40
CA ARG A 471 -12.81 9.64 17.25
C ARG A 471 -13.43 9.36 18.61
N ALA A 472 -14.11 10.34 19.21
CA ALA A 472 -14.84 10.13 20.46
C ALA A 472 -15.97 9.11 20.29
N ALA A 473 -16.74 9.18 19.20
CA ALA A 473 -17.77 8.20 18.88
C ALA A 473 -17.19 6.79 18.71
N ALA A 474 -16.07 6.64 17.99
CA ALA A 474 -15.38 5.36 17.85
C ALA A 474 -14.85 4.80 19.18
N ARG A 475 -14.28 5.65 20.06
CA ARG A 475 -13.87 5.27 21.42
C ARG A 475 -15.07 4.82 22.27
N ASN A 476 -16.17 5.56 22.22
CA ASN A 476 -17.39 5.21 22.95
C ASN A 476 -18.00 3.91 22.44
N PHE A 477 -17.99 3.69 21.12
CA PHE A 477 -18.42 2.45 20.50
C PHE A 477 -17.56 1.26 20.95
N ALA A 478 -16.24 1.41 20.89
CA ALA A 478 -15.29 0.40 21.38
C ALA A 478 -15.53 0.06 22.86
N ALA A 479 -15.66 1.07 23.72
CA ALA A 479 -15.94 0.88 25.14
C ALA A 479 -17.30 0.21 25.42
N ALA A 480 -18.32 0.53 24.63
CA ALA A 480 -19.67 -0.01 24.80
C ALA A 480 -19.85 -1.45 24.26
N THR A 481 -18.98 -1.88 23.35
CA THR A 481 -19.08 -3.18 22.65
C THR A 481 -17.97 -4.15 23.02
N GLY A 482 -16.85 -3.67 23.58
CA GLY A 482 -15.64 -4.45 23.82
C GLY A 482 -14.73 -4.58 22.59
N ALA A 483 -15.03 -3.89 21.49
CA ALA A 483 -14.21 -3.93 20.27
C ALA A 483 -12.86 -3.24 20.47
N SER A 484 -11.80 -3.81 19.90
CA SER A 484 -10.49 -3.16 19.80
C SER A 484 -10.53 -2.00 18.80
N LEU A 485 -10.01 -0.84 19.20
CA LEU A 485 -9.95 0.35 18.35
C LEU A 485 -8.66 0.41 17.54
N CYS A 486 -8.76 0.38 16.21
CA CYS A 486 -7.63 0.50 15.29
C CYS A 486 -7.81 1.74 14.40
N ARG A 487 -7.12 2.83 14.70
CA ARG A 487 -7.15 4.08 13.91
C ARG A 487 -6.02 4.04 12.88
N ILE A 488 -6.35 4.10 11.59
CA ILE A 488 -5.34 4.10 10.51
C ILE A 488 -4.46 5.36 10.64
N PRO A 489 -3.15 5.22 10.90
CA PRO A 489 -2.25 6.36 10.94
C PRO A 489 -2.21 7.07 9.58
N GLN A 490 -2.23 8.40 9.60
CA GLN A 490 -2.26 9.22 8.38
C GLN A 490 -0.84 9.39 7.80
N GLY A 491 -0.31 8.29 7.27
CA GLY A 491 0.96 8.22 6.53
C GLY A 491 1.89 7.09 7.00
N ALA A 492 2.87 6.76 6.16
CA ALA A 492 3.66 5.55 6.28
C ALA A 492 4.50 5.42 7.56
N ASN A 493 4.87 6.54 8.17
CA ASN A 493 5.67 6.58 9.38
C ASN A 493 5.07 7.46 10.48
N ALA A 494 3.76 7.73 10.45
CA ALA A 494 3.15 8.64 11.42
C ALA A 494 3.39 8.19 12.87
N VAL A 495 3.31 6.89 13.17
CA VAL A 495 3.62 6.33 14.51
C VAL A 495 5.10 6.55 14.88
N GLY A 496 6.00 6.40 13.91
CA GLY A 496 7.43 6.64 14.10
C GLY A 496 7.72 8.11 14.38
N LEU A 497 7.14 9.01 13.60
CA LEU A 497 7.29 10.46 13.76
C LEU A 497 6.74 10.94 15.11
N VAL A 498 5.63 10.37 15.59
CA VAL A 498 5.16 10.59 16.98
C VAL A 498 6.24 10.14 17.98
N SER A 499 6.78 8.93 17.85
CA SER A 499 7.80 8.44 18.79
C SER A 499 9.10 9.25 18.77
N GLN A 500 9.45 9.88 17.64
CA GLN A 500 10.59 10.77 17.50
C GLN A 500 10.29 12.23 17.90
N GLY A 501 9.08 12.54 18.36
CA GLY A 501 8.70 13.86 18.86
C GLY A 501 8.37 14.89 17.78
N VAL A 502 7.99 14.46 16.57
CA VAL A 502 7.55 15.36 15.49
C VAL A 502 6.09 15.76 15.72
N LEU A 503 5.88 16.52 16.79
CA LEU A 503 4.58 16.98 17.27
C LEU A 503 4.69 18.40 17.81
N PRO A 504 3.60 19.18 17.76
CA PRO A 504 3.65 20.58 18.14
C PRO A 504 3.58 20.74 19.65
N THR A 505 4.39 21.62 20.19
CA THR A 505 4.30 22.11 21.58
C THR A 505 3.76 23.54 21.65
N ALA A 506 3.64 24.22 20.51
CA ALA A 506 3.05 25.56 20.38
C ALA A 506 1.83 25.54 19.43
N ARG A 507 2.04 25.59 18.11
CA ARG A 507 0.96 25.54 17.12
C ARG A 507 1.05 24.29 16.26
N ASP A 508 -0.08 23.60 16.12
CA ASP A 508 -0.28 22.57 15.12
C ASP A 508 -0.32 23.15 13.69
N VAL A 509 -0.39 22.27 12.70
CA VAL A 509 -0.47 22.67 11.29
C VAL A 509 -1.62 23.63 11.02
N ALA A 510 -2.83 23.42 11.56
CA ALA A 510 -3.96 24.30 11.32
C ALA A 510 -3.72 25.69 11.95
N GLY A 511 -3.18 25.73 13.16
CA GLY A 511 -2.76 26.97 13.82
C GLY A 511 -1.66 27.72 13.05
N MET A 512 -0.70 26.99 12.48
CA MET A 512 0.34 27.57 11.61
C MET A 512 -0.21 28.12 10.30
N LEU A 513 -1.26 27.52 9.73
CA LEU A 513 -1.87 28.03 8.49
C LEU A 513 -2.80 29.22 8.76
N ALA A 514 -3.55 29.19 9.87
CA ALA A 514 -4.44 30.27 10.27
C ALA A 514 -3.69 31.51 10.76
N GLN A 515 -2.55 31.32 11.42
CA GLN A 515 -1.63 32.40 11.81
C GLN A 515 -0.26 32.14 11.19
N PRO A 516 -0.04 32.53 9.92
CA PRO A 516 1.20 32.26 9.21
C PRO A 516 2.44 32.69 10.00
N ARG A 517 3.47 31.86 9.90
CA ARG A 517 4.80 32.10 10.47
C ARG A 517 5.64 32.91 9.49
N GLN A 518 6.72 33.54 9.97
CA GLN A 518 7.60 34.32 9.10
C GLN A 518 8.51 33.43 8.25
N ALA A 519 8.83 32.23 8.74
CA ALA A 519 9.54 31.22 7.97
C ALA A 519 8.99 29.80 8.18
N TYR A 520 9.21 28.93 7.19
CA TYR A 520 8.88 27.52 7.24
C TYR A 520 10.03 26.64 6.73
N VAL A 521 10.25 25.52 7.42
CA VAL A 521 10.91 24.34 6.87
C VAL A 521 9.83 23.39 6.35
N LEU A 522 9.93 23.00 5.09
CA LEU A 522 9.10 21.94 4.50
C LEU A 522 9.98 20.72 4.25
N TYR A 523 9.56 19.54 4.70
CA TYR A 523 10.34 18.32 4.53
C TYR A 523 9.57 17.24 3.78
N GLY A 524 9.92 17.02 2.52
CA GLY A 524 9.32 16.01 1.65
C GLY A 524 7.88 16.31 1.20
N ILE A 525 7.46 17.58 1.26
CA ILE A 525 6.07 18.00 1.03
C ILE A 525 5.91 18.63 -0.35
N GLU A 526 4.81 18.32 -1.04
CA GLU A 526 4.26 19.06 -2.16
C GLU A 526 3.10 19.98 -1.67
N PRO A 527 3.34 21.30 -1.52
CA PRO A 527 2.38 22.20 -0.89
C PRO A 527 1.02 22.29 -1.58
N GLY A 528 0.96 21.96 -2.87
CA GLY A 528 -0.28 21.99 -3.63
C GLY A 528 -1.19 20.79 -3.40
N LEU A 529 -0.71 19.69 -2.79
CA LEU A 529 -1.41 18.39 -2.79
C LEU A 529 -1.38 17.64 -1.46
N ASP A 530 -0.41 17.88 -0.58
CA ASP A 530 -0.22 17.06 0.64
C ASP A 530 -0.92 17.63 1.89
N PHE A 531 -1.55 18.80 1.78
CA PHE A 531 -2.28 19.43 2.87
C PHE A 531 -3.76 19.15 2.79
N ALA A 532 -4.41 19.04 3.96
CA ALA A 532 -5.86 18.97 4.07
C ALA A 532 -6.53 20.15 3.35
N ASP A 533 -5.96 21.35 3.52
CA ASP A 533 -6.36 22.59 2.84
C ASP A 533 -5.15 23.18 2.10
N ALA A 534 -4.99 22.76 0.84
CA ALA A 534 -3.89 23.22 0.00
C ALA A 534 -3.97 24.72 -0.32
N ALA A 535 -5.17 25.31 -0.35
CA ALA A 535 -5.34 26.74 -0.62
C ALA A 535 -4.83 27.59 0.56
N ALA A 536 -5.25 27.24 1.78
CA ALA A 536 -4.75 27.87 3.00
C ALA A 536 -3.24 27.67 3.16
N ALA A 537 -2.74 26.46 2.88
CA ALA A 537 -1.32 26.15 2.92
C ALA A 537 -0.51 27.02 1.96
N ARG A 538 -0.91 27.10 0.68
CA ARG A 538 -0.23 27.96 -0.30
C ARG A 538 -0.28 29.44 0.09
N SER A 539 -1.42 29.92 0.60
CA SER A 539 -1.55 31.31 1.04
C SER A 539 -0.62 31.63 2.21
N ALA A 540 -0.54 30.75 3.22
CA ALA A 540 0.34 30.94 4.36
C ALA A 540 1.83 30.91 3.96
N LEU A 541 2.21 29.97 3.10
CA LEU A 541 3.59 29.78 2.66
C LEU A 541 4.07 30.89 1.71
N ALA A 542 3.20 31.41 0.85
CA ALA A 542 3.57 32.47 -0.10
C ALA A 542 3.96 33.80 0.59
N GLY A 543 3.47 34.03 1.81
CA GLY A 543 3.81 35.21 2.62
C GLY A 543 5.05 35.05 3.50
N ALA A 544 5.68 33.88 3.51
CA ALA A 544 6.76 33.50 4.42
C ALA A 544 8.06 33.20 3.68
N LYS A 545 9.16 33.10 4.43
CA LYS A 545 10.41 32.52 3.94
C LYS A 545 10.40 31.00 4.02
N VAL A 546 10.64 30.31 2.92
CA VAL A 546 10.48 28.84 2.87
C VAL A 546 11.76 28.14 2.47
N VAL A 547 12.24 27.24 3.33
CA VAL A 547 13.32 26.28 3.06
C VAL A 547 12.70 24.90 2.84
N ALA A 548 12.73 24.41 1.60
CA ALA A 548 12.14 23.13 1.23
C ALA A 548 13.22 22.05 1.06
N PHE A 549 13.20 21.03 1.90
CA PHE A 549 13.93 19.79 1.69
C PHE A 549 13.06 18.90 0.81
N SER A 550 13.38 18.79 -0.48
CA SER A 550 12.47 18.18 -1.44
C SER A 550 13.12 17.12 -2.31
N GLN A 551 12.34 16.09 -2.58
CA GLN A 551 12.60 15.02 -3.54
C GLN A 551 12.34 15.49 -4.99
N PHE A 552 11.38 16.40 -5.16
CA PHE A 552 10.95 16.92 -6.45
C PHE A 552 10.85 18.45 -6.39
N ALA A 553 11.32 19.14 -7.43
CA ALA A 553 11.20 20.58 -7.57
C ALA A 553 9.95 20.92 -8.40
N CYS A 554 8.79 20.43 -7.96
CA CYS A 554 7.52 20.60 -8.67
C CYS A 554 7.02 22.06 -8.63
N ALA A 555 6.02 22.37 -9.46
CA ALA A 555 5.49 23.72 -9.59
C ALA A 555 5.05 24.32 -8.23
N SER A 556 4.26 23.59 -7.43
CA SER A 556 3.78 24.10 -6.14
C SER A 556 4.90 24.35 -5.13
N THR A 557 5.99 23.58 -5.18
CA THR A 557 7.15 23.80 -4.31
C THR A 557 7.95 25.02 -4.78
N ARG A 558 8.14 25.16 -6.10
CA ARG A 558 8.83 26.32 -6.71
C ARG A 558 8.07 27.65 -6.53
N ASP A 559 6.75 27.58 -6.42
CA ASP A 559 5.93 28.78 -6.19
C ASP A 559 6.25 29.40 -4.83
N VAL A 560 6.35 28.58 -3.78
CA VAL A 560 6.44 29.06 -2.39
C VAL A 560 7.86 29.05 -1.81
N ALA A 561 8.77 28.20 -2.30
CA ALA A 561 10.12 28.09 -1.76
C ALA A 561 10.99 29.32 -2.08
N ASP A 562 11.87 29.69 -1.14
CA ASP A 562 13.03 30.56 -1.35
C ASP A 562 14.30 29.74 -1.59
N VAL A 563 14.42 28.58 -0.93
CA VAL A 563 15.54 27.64 -1.07
C VAL A 563 14.98 26.23 -1.19
N ILE A 564 15.47 25.46 -2.15
CA ILE A 564 15.19 24.02 -2.28
C ILE A 564 16.49 23.25 -2.09
N LEU A 565 16.51 22.36 -1.10
CA LEU A 565 17.61 21.44 -0.79
C LEU A 565 17.21 20.02 -1.23
N PRO A 566 17.85 19.45 -2.28
CA PRO A 566 17.47 18.14 -2.79
C PRO A 566 17.81 17.00 -1.83
N ILE A 567 16.81 16.18 -1.51
CA ILE A 567 16.97 15.00 -0.66
C ILE A 567 16.55 13.72 -1.38
N GLY A 568 17.13 12.59 -0.96
CA GLY A 568 16.76 11.27 -1.47
C GLY A 568 15.33 10.84 -1.13
N ALA A 569 14.76 9.98 -1.96
CA ALA A 569 13.54 9.22 -1.62
C ALA A 569 13.91 7.92 -0.89
N LEU A 570 12.94 7.26 -0.24
CA LEU A 570 13.20 6.03 0.53
C LEU A 570 13.98 4.94 -0.24
N PRO A 571 13.70 4.67 -1.54
CA PRO A 571 14.47 3.69 -2.31
C PRO A 571 15.96 4.00 -2.49
N GLU A 572 16.40 5.23 -2.19
CA GLU A 572 17.74 5.76 -2.43
C GLU A 572 18.56 5.93 -1.13
N ILE A 573 17.96 5.68 0.04
CA ILE A 573 18.57 5.94 1.36
C ILE A 573 18.45 4.74 2.30
N ASP A 574 19.36 4.62 3.25
CA ASP A 574 19.18 3.75 4.41
C ASP A 574 18.29 4.45 5.45
N ALA A 575 17.20 3.81 5.86
CA ALA A 575 16.21 4.42 6.73
C ALA A 575 15.46 3.38 7.57
N SER A 576 14.81 3.84 8.64
CA SER A 576 13.79 3.06 9.34
C SER A 576 12.44 3.78 9.36
N LEU A 577 11.37 2.99 9.28
CA LEU A 577 9.98 3.43 9.43
C LEU A 577 9.30 2.55 10.48
N THR A 578 8.32 3.10 11.17
CA THR A 578 7.49 2.45 12.19
C THR A 578 6.08 2.36 11.65
N ASN A 579 5.63 1.14 11.37
CA ASN A 579 4.34 0.91 10.74
C ASN A 579 3.16 1.04 11.73
N LEU A 580 1.95 0.79 11.24
CA LEU A 580 0.71 0.86 12.02
C LEU A 580 0.61 -0.11 13.20
N ASP A 581 1.43 -1.17 13.26
CA ASP A 581 1.52 -2.08 14.42
C ASP A 581 2.55 -1.57 15.45
N GLY A 582 3.18 -0.42 15.21
CA GLY A 582 4.30 0.07 16.02
C GLY A 582 5.62 -0.65 15.75
N ARG A 583 5.73 -1.44 14.67
CA ARG A 583 6.95 -2.19 14.35
C ARG A 583 7.93 -1.33 13.59
N VAL A 584 9.16 -1.23 14.10
CA VAL A 584 10.28 -0.59 13.40
C VAL A 584 10.83 -1.54 12.34
N GLN A 585 10.76 -1.12 11.09
CA GLN A 585 11.24 -1.83 9.92
C GLN A 585 12.34 -1.02 9.23
N THR A 586 13.21 -1.68 8.48
CA THR A 586 14.35 -1.01 7.82
C THR A 586 14.28 -1.14 6.30
N ALA A 587 14.69 -0.06 5.63
CA ALA A 587 14.92 0.00 4.21
C ALA A 587 16.43 0.21 3.94
N ARG A 588 16.95 -0.43 2.90
CA ARG A 588 18.32 -0.27 2.44
C ARG A 588 18.34 0.54 1.15
N ALA A 589 19.31 1.44 1.04
CA ALA A 589 19.54 2.18 -0.20
C ALA A 589 19.78 1.20 -1.36
N ALA A 590 18.98 1.35 -2.42
CA ALA A 590 19.05 0.50 -3.60
C ALA A 590 19.26 1.34 -4.87
N GLY A 591 18.47 2.40 -5.03
CA GLY A 591 18.63 3.41 -6.07
C GLY A 591 19.79 4.37 -5.79
N ARG A 592 20.36 4.94 -6.85
CA ARG A 592 21.29 6.06 -6.74
C ARG A 592 20.52 7.36 -6.51
N LEU A 593 21.06 8.22 -5.66
CA LEU A 593 20.59 9.59 -5.51
C LEU A 593 20.71 10.34 -6.86
N PRO A 594 19.77 11.23 -7.19
CA PRO A 594 19.79 11.99 -8.43
C PRO A 594 20.87 13.09 -8.38
N VAL A 595 21.74 13.12 -9.38
CA VAL A 595 22.72 14.20 -9.62
C VAL A 595 23.56 14.51 -8.37
N GLU A 596 23.30 15.62 -7.67
CA GLU A 596 24.02 16.07 -6.48
C GLU A 596 23.17 16.00 -5.20
N ALA A 597 21.98 15.40 -5.26
CA ALA A 597 21.13 15.20 -4.10
C ALA A 597 21.84 14.35 -3.03
N ARG A 598 21.45 14.55 -1.78
CA ARG A 598 22.05 13.90 -0.62
C ARG A 598 20.98 13.15 0.18
N GLU A 599 21.42 12.20 1.00
CA GLU A 599 20.54 11.62 2.01
C GLU A 599 20.06 12.74 2.94
N GLY A 600 18.76 12.79 3.26
CA GLY A 600 18.18 13.92 3.98
C GLY A 600 18.79 14.12 5.36
N TRP A 601 19.13 13.03 6.06
CA TRP A 601 19.83 13.09 7.34
C TRP A 601 21.20 13.79 7.25
N ARG A 602 21.92 13.68 6.13
CA ARG A 602 23.21 14.37 5.92
C ARG A 602 23.02 15.87 5.73
N VAL A 603 21.97 16.26 5.02
CA VAL A 603 21.63 17.68 4.83
C VAL A 603 21.23 18.31 6.15
N LEU A 604 20.36 17.64 6.92
CA LEU A 604 19.96 18.08 8.26
C LEU A 604 21.15 18.17 9.21
N ARG A 605 22.08 17.21 9.15
CA ARG A 605 23.34 17.24 9.89
C ARG A 605 24.20 18.46 9.54
N ALA A 606 24.42 18.72 8.26
CA ALA A 606 25.20 19.87 7.82
C ALA A 606 24.57 21.19 8.29
N LEU A 607 23.24 21.32 8.12
CA LEU A 607 22.49 22.48 8.57
C LEU A 607 22.56 22.68 10.10
N GLY A 608 22.34 21.62 10.88
CA GLY A 608 22.43 21.68 12.34
C GLY A 608 23.83 22.07 12.83
N GLY A 609 24.88 21.58 12.15
CA GLY A 609 26.26 21.96 12.40
C GLY A 609 26.54 23.43 12.07
N GLU A 610 26.05 23.95 10.93
CA GLU A 610 26.18 25.37 10.58
C GLU A 610 25.41 26.29 11.54
N LEU A 611 24.30 25.83 12.11
CA LEU A 611 23.53 26.54 13.13
C LEU A 611 24.16 26.44 14.53
N GLY A 612 25.15 25.57 14.73
CA GLY A 612 25.78 25.34 16.03
C GLY A 612 24.87 24.64 17.04
N LEU A 613 23.93 23.83 16.57
CA LEU A 613 22.97 23.11 17.41
C LEU A 613 23.57 21.82 17.98
N ALA A 614 23.23 21.51 19.22
CA ALA A 614 23.64 20.27 19.87
C ALA A 614 22.97 19.03 19.24
N GLY A 615 23.66 17.89 19.26
CA GLY A 615 23.12 16.61 18.80
C GLY A 615 23.23 16.37 17.29
N PHE A 616 24.07 17.15 16.61
CA PHE A 616 24.40 17.03 15.17
C PHE A 616 25.88 16.67 14.91
N GLU A 617 26.62 16.27 15.95
CA GLU A 617 28.07 16.02 15.92
C GLU A 617 28.45 14.62 15.38
N PHE A 618 27.48 13.70 15.26
CA PHE A 618 27.66 12.38 14.66
C PHE A 618 28.23 12.50 13.23
N ILE A 619 28.90 11.48 12.69
CA ILE A 619 29.52 11.54 11.34
C ILE A 619 28.93 10.55 10.34
N ASP A 620 28.14 9.59 10.83
CA ASP A 620 27.52 8.54 10.05
C ASP A 620 26.11 8.19 10.60
N LEU A 621 25.41 7.33 9.86
CA LEU A 621 24.06 6.90 10.21
C LEU A 621 24.03 6.04 11.49
N VAL A 622 25.11 5.31 11.78
CA VAL A 622 25.23 4.48 12.98
C VAL A 622 25.30 5.37 14.22
N GLY A 623 26.14 6.40 14.20
CA GLY A 623 26.23 7.40 15.25
C GLY A 623 24.93 8.18 15.44
N LEU A 624 24.22 8.52 14.35
CA LEU A 624 22.89 9.10 14.44
C LEU A 624 21.94 8.19 15.23
N ARG A 625 21.81 6.92 14.82
CA ARG A 625 20.93 5.95 15.46
C ARG A 625 21.29 5.69 16.92
N ALA A 626 22.57 5.65 17.26
CA ALA A 626 23.03 5.48 18.63
C ALA A 626 22.63 6.66 19.54
N GLY A 627 22.53 7.87 18.99
CA GLY A 627 22.08 9.06 19.71
C GLY A 627 20.57 9.30 19.68
N MET A 628 19.79 8.51 18.93
CA MET A 628 18.33 8.66 18.86
C MET A 628 17.68 8.17 20.15
N GLN A 629 16.66 8.91 20.60
CA GLN A 629 15.86 8.57 21.76
C GLN A 629 14.42 8.92 21.45
N ASN A 630 13.50 8.07 21.91
CA ASN A 630 12.08 8.38 21.82
C ASN A 630 11.76 9.60 22.69
N ARG A 631 10.83 10.44 22.23
CA ARG A 631 10.41 11.67 22.90
C ARG A 631 8.92 11.56 23.25
N ASP A 632 8.56 11.76 24.51
CA ASP A 632 7.15 11.89 24.93
C ASP A 632 6.71 13.34 24.76
N VAL A 633 6.19 13.67 23.57
CA VAL A 633 5.62 14.99 23.27
C VAL A 633 4.10 14.89 23.28
N ARG A 634 3.47 15.69 24.14
CA ARG A 634 2.01 15.77 24.22
C ARG A 634 1.53 17.10 23.62
N PRO A 635 0.89 17.09 22.45
CA PRO A 635 0.36 18.31 21.89
C PRO A 635 -0.78 18.84 22.76
N VAL A 636 -0.97 20.16 22.72
CA VAL A 636 -2.11 20.82 23.36
C VAL A 636 -3.29 20.80 22.40
N ALA A 637 -4.49 20.59 22.93
CA ALA A 637 -5.72 20.63 22.14
C ALA A 637 -5.93 22.01 21.51
N SER A 638 -6.24 22.03 20.21
CA SER A 638 -6.55 23.26 19.47
C SER A 638 -8.01 23.65 19.63
N ALA A 639 -8.38 24.84 19.14
CA ALA A 639 -9.77 25.16 18.91
C ALA A 639 -10.36 24.19 17.87
N GLN A 640 -11.61 23.78 18.08
CA GLN A 640 -12.35 22.98 17.10
C GLN A 640 -12.56 23.81 15.82
N PRO A 641 -12.37 23.22 14.63
CA PRO A 641 -12.70 23.88 13.37
C PRO A 641 -14.17 24.30 13.32
N GLN A 642 -14.45 25.49 12.80
CA GLN A 642 -15.83 25.92 12.57
C GLN A 642 -16.44 25.11 11.43
N ALA A 643 -17.60 24.51 11.68
CA ALA A 643 -18.39 23.89 10.63
C ALA A 643 -19.20 24.98 9.90
N THR A 644 -19.03 25.07 8.58
CA THR A 644 -19.94 25.88 7.74
C THR A 644 -21.34 25.26 7.75
N SER A 645 -22.39 26.08 7.77
CA SER A 645 -23.78 25.60 7.95
C SER A 645 -24.47 25.22 6.64
N ASP A 646 -24.07 25.81 5.52
CA ASP A 646 -24.87 25.78 4.28
C ASP A 646 -24.19 24.93 3.20
N GLY A 647 -25.00 24.21 2.40
CA GLY A 647 -24.54 23.41 1.26
C GLY A 647 -24.47 21.89 1.53
N LEU A 648 -24.02 21.15 0.51
CA LEU A 648 -23.84 19.70 0.55
C LEU A 648 -22.54 19.35 1.28
N GLU A 649 -22.54 18.25 2.03
CA GLU A 649 -21.36 17.80 2.77
C GLU A 649 -20.36 17.08 1.85
N VAL A 650 -19.07 17.23 2.09
CA VAL A 650 -18.02 16.60 1.28
C VAL A 650 -17.49 15.36 1.96
N ALA A 651 -17.64 14.22 1.28
CA ALA A 651 -16.85 13.02 1.53
C ALA A 651 -15.59 13.08 0.65
N ALA A 652 -14.42 13.23 1.26
CA ALA A 652 -13.15 13.25 0.54
C ALA A 652 -12.35 11.98 0.85
N THR A 653 -11.95 11.25 -0.20
CA THR A 653 -11.07 10.07 -0.09
C THR A 653 -9.78 10.29 -0.86
N ALA A 654 -8.68 9.68 -0.44
CA ALA A 654 -7.45 9.72 -1.24
C ALA A 654 -7.63 8.91 -2.54
N ALA A 655 -7.30 9.51 -3.70
CA ALA A 655 -7.14 8.74 -4.92
C ALA A 655 -5.99 7.74 -4.74
N ILE A 656 -6.24 6.45 -4.99
CA ILE A 656 -5.33 5.34 -4.65
C ILE A 656 -3.92 5.52 -5.22
N TYR A 657 -3.82 6.07 -6.43
CA TYR A 657 -2.54 6.30 -7.13
C TYR A 657 -2.08 7.76 -7.12
N ARG A 658 -2.52 8.56 -6.13
CA ARG A 658 -2.09 9.96 -6.00
C ARG A 658 -1.77 10.36 -4.56
N THR A 659 -1.51 9.38 -3.70
CA THR A 659 -1.29 9.54 -2.25
C THR A 659 -0.05 10.34 -1.88
N ASP A 660 1.01 10.28 -2.69
CA ASP A 660 2.26 10.99 -2.45
C ASP A 660 2.97 11.39 -3.75
N ALA A 661 4.05 12.17 -3.62
CA ALA A 661 4.80 12.72 -4.73
C ALA A 661 5.34 11.65 -5.70
N VAL A 662 5.77 10.48 -5.22
CA VAL A 662 6.36 9.45 -6.09
C VAL A 662 5.27 8.75 -6.88
N VAL A 663 4.17 8.36 -6.22
CA VAL A 663 3.07 7.64 -6.86
C VAL A 663 2.39 8.50 -7.94
N ARG A 664 2.23 9.81 -7.71
CA ARG A 664 1.68 10.77 -8.69
C ARG A 664 2.46 10.82 -10.01
N ARG A 665 3.72 10.39 -10.00
CA ARG A 665 4.65 10.42 -11.15
C ARG A 665 4.84 9.06 -11.80
N ALA A 666 4.24 8.00 -11.27
CA ALA A 666 4.29 6.67 -11.88
C ALA A 666 3.26 6.58 -13.02
N ALA A 667 3.69 6.82 -14.26
CA ALA A 667 2.84 6.84 -15.45
C ALA A 667 1.93 5.60 -15.63
N ALA A 668 2.43 4.41 -15.29
CA ALA A 668 1.65 3.17 -15.35
C ALA A 668 0.48 3.17 -14.35
N LEU A 669 0.68 3.73 -13.16
CA LEU A 669 -0.38 3.91 -12.17
C LEU A 669 -1.34 5.03 -12.56
N GLN A 670 -0.83 6.11 -13.17
CA GLN A 670 -1.67 7.22 -13.64
C GLN A 670 -2.58 6.83 -14.81
N SER A 671 -2.19 5.82 -15.60
CA SER A 671 -3.00 5.27 -16.69
C SER A 671 -3.91 4.11 -16.26
N HIS A 672 -3.85 3.70 -14.99
CA HIS A 672 -4.67 2.61 -14.48
C HIS A 672 -6.15 3.04 -14.37
N PRO A 673 -7.12 2.15 -14.67
CA PRO A 673 -8.56 2.47 -14.56
C PRO A 673 -9.02 2.92 -13.17
N LEU A 674 -8.33 2.48 -12.11
CA LEU A 674 -8.60 2.94 -10.74
C LEU A 674 -8.13 4.39 -10.47
N ASN A 675 -7.30 4.98 -11.33
CA ASN A 675 -6.99 6.41 -11.29
C ASN A 675 -8.04 7.17 -12.10
N ILE A 676 -9.19 7.42 -11.48
CA ILE A 676 -10.29 8.12 -12.14
C ILE A 676 -9.97 9.60 -12.34
N ALA A 677 -10.60 10.21 -13.36
CA ALA A 677 -10.51 11.65 -13.56
C ALA A 677 -11.23 12.40 -12.42
N PRO A 678 -10.77 13.61 -12.04
CA PRO A 678 -11.40 14.39 -11.00
C PRO A 678 -12.85 14.73 -11.38
N CYS A 679 -13.79 14.36 -10.52
CA CYS A 679 -15.22 14.59 -10.69
C CYS A 679 -15.89 14.85 -9.34
N VAL A 680 -17.18 15.19 -9.37
CA VAL A 680 -18.03 15.30 -8.19
C VAL A 680 -19.12 14.26 -8.31
N ALA A 681 -19.03 13.20 -7.50
CA ALA A 681 -20.06 12.18 -7.45
C ALA A 681 -21.17 12.60 -6.46
N MET A 682 -22.44 12.45 -6.85
CA MET A 682 -23.57 12.74 -5.96
C MET A 682 -24.77 11.85 -6.22
N HIS A 683 -25.65 11.76 -5.24
CA HIS A 683 -26.86 10.95 -5.35
C HIS A 683 -27.81 11.49 -6.44
N PRO A 684 -28.41 10.63 -7.30
CA PRO A 684 -29.29 11.08 -8.37
C PRO A 684 -30.49 11.95 -7.91
N GLU A 685 -31.05 11.66 -6.73
CA GLU A 685 -32.15 12.47 -6.17
C GLU A 685 -31.69 13.88 -5.79
N GLN A 686 -30.45 14.01 -5.28
CA GLN A 686 -29.87 15.30 -4.95
C GLN A 686 -29.60 16.12 -6.22
N ALA A 687 -29.11 15.46 -7.27
CA ALA A 687 -28.90 16.10 -8.57
C ALA A 687 -30.22 16.57 -9.20
N ALA A 688 -31.30 15.78 -9.09
CA ALA A 688 -32.62 16.16 -9.58
C ALA A 688 -33.17 17.41 -8.85
N GLN A 689 -32.98 17.52 -7.53
CA GLN A 689 -33.36 18.71 -6.75
C GLN A 689 -32.59 19.95 -7.19
N LEU A 690 -31.31 19.79 -7.55
CA LEU A 690 -30.44 20.87 -8.03
C LEU A 690 -30.54 21.10 -9.54
N GLN A 691 -31.37 20.34 -10.26
CA GLN A 691 -31.52 20.39 -11.72
C GLN A 691 -30.19 20.14 -12.48
N ILE A 692 -29.40 19.20 -11.99
CA ILE A 692 -28.10 18.80 -12.55
C ILE A 692 -28.22 17.44 -13.24
N ALA A 693 -27.69 17.34 -14.45
CA ALA A 693 -27.61 16.09 -15.23
C ALA A 693 -26.27 15.37 -15.06
N ASP A 694 -26.26 14.06 -15.34
CA ASP A 694 -25.02 13.27 -15.38
C ASP A 694 -24.07 13.79 -16.45
N GLY A 695 -22.78 13.89 -16.13
CA GLY A 695 -21.74 14.48 -16.97
C GLY A 695 -21.77 16.01 -17.10
N GLN A 696 -22.75 16.69 -16.50
CA GLN A 696 -22.83 18.15 -16.55
C GLN A 696 -21.66 18.78 -15.76
N MET A 697 -21.06 19.83 -16.32
CA MET A 697 -20.07 20.64 -15.59
C MET A 697 -20.77 21.50 -14.55
N VAL A 698 -20.26 21.48 -13.32
CA VAL A 698 -20.76 22.29 -12.21
C VAL A 698 -19.63 23.09 -11.60
N LYS A 699 -19.96 24.27 -11.07
CA LYS A 699 -19.09 25.01 -10.17
C LYS A 699 -19.38 24.53 -8.75
N VAL A 700 -18.37 23.93 -8.14
CA VAL A 700 -18.40 23.50 -6.74
C VAL A 700 -17.47 24.40 -5.95
N GLY A 701 -17.90 24.88 -4.79
CA GLY A 701 -17.01 25.72 -4.00
C GLY A 701 -17.42 25.90 -2.55
N THR A 702 -16.41 26.21 -1.77
CA THR A 702 -16.48 26.74 -0.41
C THR A 702 -16.19 28.24 -0.45
N ASP A 703 -16.27 28.93 0.69
CA ASP A 703 -15.76 30.31 0.79
C ASP A 703 -14.24 30.40 0.54
N ALA A 704 -13.52 29.29 0.74
CA ALA A 704 -12.06 29.21 0.60
C ALA A 704 -11.59 28.92 -0.84
N GLY A 705 -12.44 28.32 -1.68
CA GLY A 705 -12.02 27.92 -3.03
C GLY A 705 -13.16 27.41 -3.91
N LYS A 706 -12.98 27.51 -5.23
CA LYS A 706 -13.92 27.03 -6.25
C LYS A 706 -13.22 26.08 -7.22
N ALA A 707 -13.93 25.06 -7.67
CA ALA A 707 -13.54 24.12 -8.70
C ALA A 707 -14.66 24.00 -9.74
N THR A 708 -14.31 23.69 -10.99
CA THR A 708 -15.27 23.37 -12.05
C THR A 708 -15.04 21.93 -12.47
N LEU A 709 -16.00 21.06 -12.18
CA LEU A 709 -15.86 19.60 -12.27
C LEU A 709 -17.08 18.97 -12.95
N PRO A 710 -16.91 17.86 -13.68
CA PRO A 710 -18.03 17.08 -14.18
C PRO A 710 -18.74 16.36 -13.03
N VAL A 711 -20.06 16.28 -13.10
CA VAL A 711 -20.87 15.49 -12.15
C VAL A 711 -20.99 14.05 -12.61
N VAL A 712 -20.89 13.14 -11.65
CA VAL A 712 -21.20 11.72 -11.82
C VAL A 712 -22.37 11.37 -10.90
N LEU A 713 -23.45 10.83 -11.45
CA LEU A 713 -24.57 10.38 -10.63
C LEU A 713 -24.32 8.97 -10.08
N ASP A 714 -24.19 8.87 -8.76
CA ASP A 714 -23.88 7.60 -8.08
C ASP A 714 -24.79 7.38 -6.88
N LYS A 715 -25.60 6.31 -6.94
CA LYS A 715 -26.53 5.91 -5.87
C LYS A 715 -25.82 5.44 -4.60
N ARG A 716 -24.51 5.15 -4.67
CA ARG A 716 -23.71 4.75 -3.53
C ARG A 716 -23.39 5.92 -2.60
N VAL A 717 -23.51 7.17 -3.07
CA VAL A 717 -23.25 8.37 -2.26
C VAL A 717 -24.49 8.70 -1.42
N ALA A 718 -24.28 9.00 -0.13
CA ALA A 718 -25.37 9.41 0.76
C ALA A 718 -26.08 10.68 0.25
N PRO A 719 -27.42 10.77 0.35
CA PRO A 719 -28.14 12.01 0.11
C PRO A 719 -27.58 13.18 0.95
N GLY A 720 -27.61 14.41 0.40
CA GLY A 720 -27.00 15.58 1.05
C GLY A 720 -25.46 15.61 1.03
N THR A 721 -24.81 14.66 0.37
CA THR A 721 -23.35 14.54 0.28
C THR A 721 -22.87 14.59 -1.16
N VAL A 722 -21.66 15.11 -1.36
CA VAL A 722 -20.86 14.94 -2.57
C VAL A 722 -19.59 14.17 -2.25
N TRP A 723 -19.16 13.31 -3.16
CA TRP A 723 -17.91 12.56 -3.04
C TRP A 723 -16.89 13.05 -4.07
N ILE A 724 -15.67 13.30 -3.60
CA ILE A 724 -14.51 13.67 -4.41
C ILE A 724 -13.29 12.83 -4.00
N GLU A 725 -12.36 12.64 -4.95
CA GLU A 725 -11.03 12.14 -4.64
C GLU A 725 -10.02 13.29 -4.48
N SER A 726 -9.21 13.23 -3.43
CA SER A 726 -8.09 14.14 -3.17
C SER A 726 -6.83 13.74 -3.94
N GLY A 727 -5.81 14.60 -3.95
CA GLY A 727 -4.58 14.39 -4.71
C GLY A 727 -4.64 14.88 -6.17
N HIS A 728 -5.78 15.45 -6.61
CA HIS A 728 -5.88 16.20 -7.85
C HIS A 728 -5.85 17.70 -7.58
N GLY A 729 -5.10 18.45 -8.40
CA GLY A 729 -5.12 19.92 -8.32
C GLY A 729 -6.52 20.51 -8.56
N ALA A 730 -7.37 19.83 -9.32
CA ALA A 730 -8.74 20.26 -9.60
C ALA A 730 -9.69 20.12 -8.40
N THR A 731 -9.46 19.16 -7.50
CA THR A 731 -10.28 18.95 -6.29
C THR A 731 -9.66 19.55 -5.03
N ALA A 732 -8.37 19.91 -5.07
CA ALA A 732 -7.64 20.54 -3.96
C ALA A 732 -8.34 21.76 -3.33
N PRO A 733 -9.05 22.65 -4.09
CA PRO A 733 -9.77 23.78 -3.49
C PRO A 733 -11.01 23.40 -2.66
N LEU A 734 -11.53 22.17 -2.79
CA LEU A 734 -12.79 21.76 -2.16
C LEU A 734 -12.59 21.24 -0.74
N GLY A 735 -11.48 20.52 -0.50
CA GLY A 735 -11.16 19.97 0.82
C GLY A 735 -12.27 19.09 1.42
N ALA A 736 -12.39 19.09 2.75
CA ALA A 736 -13.48 18.48 3.52
C ALA A 736 -14.32 19.57 4.21
N GLY A 737 -15.64 19.52 4.14
CA GLY A 737 -16.52 20.59 4.64
C GLY A 737 -17.88 20.58 3.95
N ARG A 738 -18.52 21.74 3.84
CA ARG A 738 -19.71 21.91 2.98
C ARG A 738 -19.39 22.70 1.73
N VAL A 739 -19.99 22.32 0.61
CA VAL A 739 -19.84 22.97 -0.69
C VAL A 739 -21.19 23.38 -1.26
N THR A 740 -21.19 24.51 -1.95
CA THR A 740 -22.27 24.89 -2.87
C THR A 740 -22.00 24.25 -4.21
N VAL A 741 -23.06 23.73 -4.85
CA VAL A 741 -22.99 23.16 -6.21
C VAL A 741 -24.00 23.90 -7.07
N VAL A 742 -23.50 24.56 -8.12
CA VAL A 742 -24.34 25.26 -9.10
C VAL A 742 -23.95 24.84 -10.51
N ALA A 743 -24.92 24.77 -11.42
CA ALA A 743 -24.65 24.56 -12.84
C ALA A 743 -23.65 25.62 -13.35
N ALA A 744 -22.63 25.17 -14.09
CA ALA A 744 -21.51 26.02 -14.52
C ALA A 744 -21.90 27.05 -15.59
#